data_AF-N4UWZ3-F1
#
_entry.id   AF-N4UWZ3-F1
#
_cell.length_a   1.000
_cell.length_b   1.000
_cell.length_c   1.000
_cell.angle_alpha   90.00
_cell.angle_beta   90.00
_cell.angle_gamma   90.00
#
_symmetry.space_group_name_H-M   'P 1'
#
loop_
_entity.id
_entity.type
_entity.pdbx_description
1 polymer ?
#
loop_
_entity_poly.entity_id
_entity_poly.type
_entity_poly.pdbx_seq_one_letter_code
_entity_poly.pdbx_strand_id
1 'polypeptide(L)'
;MADPDRPQGLGVRQNSPEIQMTDSTDWQPTRRLSRKPVNTPVTPATPAPVGSPYGPHGRSPPTPSVKSEPSFSERAGEAAYFPGQTTGSHEPRPRPAPIQLESYQYSNYTPSQSGLGTPYGLPPKKQVRVDSHSALLSSPPWQQPPPNRQQSYTYHPPGHIAAYNKYWHPSWNMYFFLFAGIAFALGHHFFYSSLDGAEVTNQLRMLRYGAALSFLSKASLGSAVILAFRQRVWMTVRRKVLTLAAVDSLFAAAEDMSAIFNFEVFKQARVAMVLALYVWCTPLVVILTSDTLAVQPMTKVENTTCPSVRTLNFSHEETNDFRTGQRINNLFELSVSLWNTTSADTSAAHFFDYWTGTSTQFDEVATSAVYQKKPLERSGAGVEICGMGWNCTYTINFTGPGYKCTELASGVNSKPKQLNGATVPFPMEMLAPTGNHTYIAHASLGEYSNPQINDTGDAGIPARAPDLPEHLGALRTEPVLWFGYAHVDDPSVPQPANSSAPGWDTAYTPKIFACEHYETEYQVLFNYTNSVQKTTVESRTFVSPVVDTRFLPDEPANDGTMDNTTATPESNYILPTDVARYRRSMAYHSIGSRLRNFVNGTIFEPNKNANTRAIQTRLIDQHNYLGVNNLIDEVQSFYEDIILSMFTNPRFLAVAWASAPDEVTGTSVGHDKRYPCTRERTDNRYRYHAADLWSVYSVAIFLAIIGVSFGVAAVREEGLVRNTRFSSIVAATRGPGLEKLPWGNTVPGSDHRPVAGAKVGYGLVPTDPHAGRGAETYGFGLEGDVQQRREEPSRTPTGLNSPFSRASRRWSKLTQPPAPPPNV
;
A
#
# COMPACT_ATOMS: atom_id res chain seq x y z
N MET A 1 -63.30 20.26 32.08
CA MET A 1 -63.80 20.26 30.68
C MET A 1 -62.94 19.27 29.90
N ALA A 2 -63.44 18.46 28.97
CA ALA A 2 -64.75 17.83 28.77
C ALA A 2 -64.57 16.83 27.61
N ASP A 3 -65.12 15.62 27.74
CA ASP A 3 -65.14 14.55 26.73
C ASP A 3 -66.36 14.75 25.77
N PRO A 4 -66.69 13.88 24.78
CA PRO A 4 -65.97 12.74 24.19
C PRO A 4 -65.99 12.71 22.62
N ASP A 5 -65.47 11.65 21.96
CA ASP A 5 -66.27 10.51 21.42
C ASP A 5 -65.50 9.58 20.43
N ARG A 6 -66.10 8.41 20.10
CA ARG A 6 -65.54 7.25 19.35
C ARG A 6 -66.52 6.84 18.20
N PRO A 7 -66.70 5.57 17.71
CA PRO A 7 -66.08 4.23 17.91
C PRO A 7 -65.10 3.88 16.74
N GLN A 8 -64.64 2.67 16.40
CA GLN A 8 -64.85 1.23 16.76
C GLN A 8 -63.45 0.56 16.98
N GLY A 9 -63.21 -0.76 17.08
CA GLY A 9 -63.97 -2.02 17.18
C GLY A 9 -62.99 -3.12 17.69
N LEU A 10 -63.36 -4.11 18.51
CA LEU A 10 -64.07 -5.38 18.24
C LEU A 10 -63.34 -6.35 17.29
N GLY A 11 -62.93 -7.56 17.72
CA GLY A 11 -63.10 -8.20 19.04
C GLY A 11 -62.31 -9.51 19.23
N VAL A 12 -62.42 -10.14 20.41
CA VAL A 12 -61.58 -11.27 20.89
C VAL A 12 -62.45 -12.44 21.38
N ARG A 13 -62.03 -13.70 21.15
CA ARG A 13 -62.25 -14.82 22.11
C ARG A 13 -61.40 -16.08 21.85
N GLN A 14 -61.22 -16.87 22.91
CA GLN A 14 -60.51 -18.15 22.96
C GLN A 14 -61.46 -19.34 22.68
N ASN A 15 -60.91 -20.51 22.36
CA ASN A 15 -61.06 -21.75 23.15
C ASN A 15 -60.31 -22.94 22.53
N SER A 16 -59.79 -23.83 23.39
CA SER A 16 -59.37 -25.22 23.04
C SER A 16 -60.55 -26.19 23.27
N PRO A 17 -60.48 -27.46 22.82
CA PRO A 17 -59.78 -28.50 23.58
C PRO A 17 -58.97 -29.49 22.70
N GLU A 18 -59.02 -30.79 22.98
CA GLU A 18 -57.91 -31.75 22.87
C GLU A 18 -58.37 -33.12 22.28
N ILE A 19 -57.43 -34.07 22.11
CA ILE A 19 -57.56 -35.56 22.19
C ILE A 19 -57.39 -36.41 20.89
N GLN A 20 -56.44 -37.37 21.01
CA GLN A 20 -56.26 -38.69 20.35
C GLN A 20 -55.57 -38.92 19.00
N MET A 21 -54.99 -40.13 18.93
CA MET A 21 -54.14 -40.73 17.88
C MET A 21 -54.90 -41.82 17.12
N THR A 22 -54.45 -42.13 15.89
CA THR A 22 -54.57 -43.46 15.26
C THR A 22 -53.31 -43.77 14.45
N ASP A 23 -52.94 -45.05 14.36
CA ASP A 23 -51.77 -45.59 13.64
C ASP A 23 -52.20 -46.76 12.74
N SER A 24 -51.48 -47.08 11.65
CA SER A 24 -51.42 -48.41 10.97
C SER A 24 -50.92 -48.40 9.50
N THR A 25 -50.55 -49.60 9.02
CA THR A 25 -50.41 -50.10 7.62
C THR A 25 -49.09 -49.91 6.84
N ASP A 26 -48.22 -50.92 6.99
CA ASP A 26 -47.62 -51.77 5.94
C ASP A 26 -47.17 -51.19 4.56
N TRP A 27 -45.89 -51.43 4.22
CA TRP A 27 -45.56 -52.47 3.21
C TRP A 27 -44.12 -53.02 3.32
N GLN A 28 -43.86 -54.19 2.70
CA GLN A 28 -42.62 -54.97 2.88
C GLN A 28 -41.55 -54.82 1.76
N PRO A 29 -40.25 -55.09 2.05
CA PRO A 29 -39.14 -54.92 1.12
C PRO A 29 -38.77 -56.16 0.30
N THR A 30 -38.04 -55.98 -0.81
CA THR A 30 -37.64 -57.07 -1.73
C THR A 30 -36.13 -57.42 -1.72
N ARG A 31 -35.86 -58.66 -1.30
CA ARG A 31 -34.73 -59.56 -1.66
C ARG A 31 -33.27 -59.17 -1.34
N ARG A 32 -32.63 -60.08 -0.60
CA ARG A 32 -31.16 -60.27 -0.47
C ARG A 32 -30.54 -60.87 -1.74
N LEU A 33 -29.21 -60.85 -1.85
CA LEU A 33 -28.40 -62.08 -2.02
C LEU A 33 -26.94 -61.87 -1.54
N SER A 34 -26.19 -62.95 -1.31
CA SER A 34 -24.94 -62.95 -0.52
C SER A 34 -23.73 -63.53 -1.26
N ARG A 35 -22.51 -63.23 -0.79
CA ARG A 35 -21.32 -64.09 -0.93
C ARG A 35 -20.53 -64.19 0.39
N LYS A 36 -19.63 -65.18 0.49
CA LYS A 36 -19.00 -65.69 1.73
C LYS A 36 -17.44 -65.56 1.70
N PRO A 37 -16.71 -65.83 2.81
CA PRO A 37 -15.37 -65.26 3.07
C PRO A 37 -14.18 -66.18 2.76
N VAL A 38 -12.98 -65.72 3.13
CA VAL A 38 -11.70 -66.45 3.17
C VAL A 38 -11.08 -66.32 4.59
N ASN A 39 -10.23 -67.27 5.01
CA ASN A 39 -9.92 -67.52 6.43
C ASN A 39 -8.52 -67.03 6.92
N THR A 40 -8.52 -66.53 8.16
CA THR A 40 -7.55 -66.62 9.29
C THR A 40 -6.21 -67.36 9.11
N PRO A 41 -5.13 -66.88 9.77
CA PRO A 41 -4.79 -67.42 11.12
C PRO A 41 -4.49 -66.34 12.20
N VAL A 42 -3.97 -66.72 13.38
CA VAL A 42 -4.75 -66.75 14.65
C VAL A 42 -3.88 -66.94 15.93
N THR A 43 -4.17 -66.17 17.00
CA THR A 43 -3.73 -66.34 18.44
C THR A 43 -2.22 -66.23 18.79
N PRO A 44 -1.79 -66.02 20.08
CA PRO A 44 -2.53 -66.09 21.37
C PRO A 44 -2.63 -64.76 22.16
N ALA A 45 -3.01 -64.82 23.45
CA ALA A 45 -3.68 -63.73 24.17
C ALA A 45 -3.26 -63.54 25.65
N THR A 46 -3.49 -62.31 26.17
CA THR A 46 -3.76 -61.83 27.58
C THR A 46 -2.97 -62.38 28.80
N PRO A 47 -2.69 -61.55 29.83
CA PRO A 47 -3.72 -61.00 30.74
C PRO A 47 -3.55 -59.51 31.12
N ALA A 48 -4.44 -58.99 31.96
CA ALA A 48 -4.44 -57.62 32.49
C ALA A 48 -4.95 -57.55 33.95
N PRO A 49 -4.59 -56.51 34.71
CA PRO A 49 -5.38 -55.93 35.81
C PRO A 49 -5.94 -54.54 35.40
N VAL A 50 -7.21 -54.16 35.63
CA VAL A 50 -7.88 -53.89 36.93
C VAL A 50 -7.22 -52.74 37.70
N GLY A 51 -7.86 -51.59 37.95
CA GLY A 51 -9.19 -51.11 37.56
C GLY A 51 -9.58 -49.77 38.24
N SER A 52 -10.73 -49.17 37.90
CA SER A 52 -11.34 -48.03 38.62
C SER A 52 -12.85 -47.89 38.31
N PRO A 53 -13.66 -47.26 39.19
CA PRO A 53 -15.12 -47.43 39.21
C PRO A 53 -15.91 -46.44 38.35
N TYR A 54 -17.19 -46.77 38.12
CA TYR A 54 -18.19 -45.95 37.41
C TYR A 54 -19.00 -45.06 38.35
N GLY A 55 -19.39 -43.87 37.86
CA GLY A 55 -20.48 -43.02 38.38
C GLY A 55 -21.62 -42.89 37.33
N PRO A 56 -22.86 -42.52 37.73
CA PRO A 56 -24.07 -42.88 36.97
C PRO A 56 -24.67 -41.80 36.05
N HIS A 57 -25.67 -42.25 35.27
CA HIS A 57 -26.49 -41.51 34.29
C HIS A 57 -25.76 -41.09 32.99
N GLY A 58 -26.30 -41.31 31.78
CA GLY A 58 -27.55 -41.98 31.43
C GLY A 58 -27.95 -41.75 29.96
N ARG A 59 -27.18 -42.30 28.99
CA ARG A 59 -27.44 -42.09 27.55
C ARG A 59 -28.36 -43.16 26.94
N SER A 60 -29.51 -42.73 26.44
CA SER A 60 -30.40 -43.51 25.55
C SER A 60 -29.91 -43.48 24.09
N PRO A 61 -30.30 -44.44 23.22
CA PRO A 61 -29.65 -44.67 21.92
C PRO A 61 -30.18 -43.78 20.79
N PRO A 62 -29.40 -43.60 19.70
CA PRO A 62 -29.81 -42.81 18.54
C PRO A 62 -30.74 -43.57 17.58
N THR A 63 -31.77 -42.88 17.08
CA THR A 63 -32.54 -43.25 15.87
C THR A 63 -32.26 -42.27 14.72
N PRO A 64 -32.45 -42.67 13.45
CA PRO A 64 -31.75 -42.02 12.34
C PRO A 64 -32.54 -40.94 11.59
N SER A 65 -31.88 -39.82 11.30
CA SER A 65 -32.22 -38.88 10.22
C SER A 65 -30.94 -38.53 9.43
N VAL A 66 -30.79 -39.04 8.21
CA VAL A 66 -31.06 -38.33 6.93
C VAL A 66 -30.04 -37.22 6.61
N LYS A 67 -29.21 -37.51 5.59
CA LYS A 67 -28.29 -36.63 4.84
C LYS A 67 -27.20 -35.91 5.65
N SER A 68 -25.95 -36.30 5.35
CA SER A 68 -24.75 -35.53 5.73
C SER A 68 -24.78 -34.14 5.12
N GLU A 69 -24.67 -33.09 5.94
CA GLU A 69 -24.11 -31.82 5.47
C GLU A 69 -22.62 -32.03 5.14
N PRO A 70 -22.09 -31.34 4.11
CA PRO A 70 -20.68 -31.41 3.75
C PRO A 70 -19.82 -30.62 4.75
N SER A 71 -18.51 -30.88 4.73
CA SER A 71 -17.54 -30.30 5.66
C SER A 71 -17.37 -28.78 5.48
N PHE A 72 -16.80 -28.11 6.50
CA PHE A 72 -16.49 -26.67 6.42
C PHE A 72 -15.56 -26.33 5.22
N SER A 73 -14.68 -27.26 4.85
CA SER A 73 -13.83 -27.22 3.64
C SER A 73 -14.59 -27.23 2.32
N GLU A 74 -15.82 -27.75 2.27
CA GLU A 74 -16.65 -27.82 1.06
C GLU A 74 -17.62 -26.63 0.94
N ARG A 75 -17.95 -25.95 2.04
CA ARG A 75 -18.82 -24.75 2.04
C ARG A 75 -18.13 -23.46 1.58
N ALA A 76 -16.81 -23.51 1.37
CA ALA A 76 -15.99 -22.41 0.84
C ALA A 76 -15.87 -22.42 -0.71
N GLY A 77 -16.64 -23.26 -1.40
CA GLY A 77 -16.41 -23.63 -2.81
C GLY A 77 -17.21 -22.91 -3.90
N GLU A 78 -18.04 -21.90 -3.61
CA GLU A 78 -18.96 -21.34 -4.62
C GLU A 78 -19.20 -19.82 -4.53
N ALA A 79 -18.21 -19.01 -4.95
CA ALA A 79 -18.41 -17.61 -5.36
C ALA A 79 -17.27 -17.08 -6.27
N ALA A 80 -17.62 -16.25 -7.26
CA ALA A 80 -16.75 -15.39 -8.09
C ALA A 80 -15.54 -16.04 -8.81
N TYR A 81 -15.73 -16.44 -10.07
CA TYR A 81 -14.69 -16.99 -10.96
C TYR A 81 -13.99 -15.89 -11.78
N PHE A 82 -12.68 -15.69 -11.59
CA PHE A 82 -11.81 -14.92 -12.48
C PHE A 82 -10.48 -15.68 -12.71
N PRO A 83 -10.03 -15.90 -13.96
CA PRO A 83 -8.89 -16.79 -14.23
C PRO A 83 -7.52 -16.12 -14.05
N GLY A 84 -6.72 -16.61 -13.09
CA GLY A 84 -5.28 -16.37 -13.01
C GLY A 84 -4.49 -17.49 -13.71
N GLN A 85 -3.42 -17.15 -14.43
CA GLN A 85 -2.58 -18.13 -15.13
C GLN A 85 -1.54 -18.79 -14.22
N THR A 86 -1.27 -20.07 -14.48
CA THR A 86 -0.25 -20.89 -13.80
C THR A 86 1.13 -20.78 -14.46
N THR A 87 2.16 -21.27 -13.76
CA THR A 87 3.57 -21.08 -14.12
C THR A 87 4.16 -22.16 -15.02
N GLY A 88 4.82 -21.73 -16.10
CA GLY A 88 6.15 -22.20 -16.49
C GLY A 88 6.30 -23.58 -17.16
N SER A 89 6.57 -23.56 -18.47
CA SER A 89 7.39 -24.56 -19.15
C SER A 89 8.38 -23.86 -20.11
N HIS A 90 9.51 -24.51 -20.43
CA HIS A 90 10.68 -23.88 -21.02
C HIS A 90 10.89 -24.27 -22.50
N GLU A 91 10.98 -23.29 -23.41
CA GLU A 91 11.56 -23.44 -24.76
C GLU A 91 12.17 -22.09 -25.25
N PRO A 92 12.96 -22.04 -26.35
CA PRO A 92 14.11 -21.12 -26.44
C PRO A 92 13.84 -19.72 -27.03
N ARG A 93 14.71 -18.75 -26.68
CA ARG A 93 14.71 -17.36 -27.16
C ARG A 93 14.92 -17.24 -28.69
N PRO A 94 14.01 -16.56 -29.42
CA PRO A 94 14.29 -15.99 -30.74
C PRO A 94 15.20 -14.74 -30.63
N ARG A 95 15.88 -14.38 -31.73
CA ARG A 95 16.58 -13.08 -31.87
C ARG A 95 15.60 -12.01 -32.37
N PRO A 96 15.78 -10.72 -32.01
CA PRO A 96 14.93 -9.66 -32.53
C PRO A 96 15.15 -9.43 -34.04
N ALA A 97 14.06 -9.19 -34.76
CA ALA A 97 14.02 -8.77 -36.16
C ALA A 97 13.46 -7.33 -36.26
N PRO A 98 13.77 -6.56 -37.31
CA PRO A 98 13.50 -5.12 -37.34
C PRO A 98 12.02 -4.78 -37.60
N ILE A 99 11.62 -3.60 -37.11
CA ILE A 99 10.27 -3.05 -37.28
C ILE A 99 10.09 -2.59 -38.74
N GLN A 100 9.03 -3.06 -39.39
CA GLN A 100 8.48 -2.43 -40.59
C GLN A 100 7.18 -1.68 -40.25
N LEU A 101 6.86 -0.67 -41.06
CA LEU A 101 5.72 0.23 -40.88
C LEU A 101 4.81 0.10 -42.10
N GLU A 102 3.54 -0.23 -41.91
CA GLU A 102 2.54 -0.23 -42.98
C GLU A 102 1.20 0.34 -42.48
N SER A 103 0.33 0.72 -43.42
CA SER A 103 -0.78 1.66 -43.21
C SER A 103 -2.14 0.98 -43.03
N TYR A 104 -3.13 1.74 -42.53
CA TYR A 104 -4.54 1.36 -42.66
C TYR A 104 -5.45 2.56 -42.96
N GLN A 105 -6.65 2.25 -43.45
CA GLN A 105 -7.43 3.13 -44.33
C GLN A 105 -8.75 3.63 -43.70
N TYR A 106 -9.33 4.66 -44.33
CA TYR A 106 -10.51 5.41 -43.91
C TYR A 106 -11.80 4.58 -43.89
N SER A 107 -12.69 4.83 -42.91
CA SER A 107 -14.08 4.38 -42.90
C SER A 107 -15.01 5.51 -42.43
N ASN A 108 -16.11 5.73 -43.15
CA ASN A 108 -17.13 6.73 -42.82
C ASN A 108 -18.31 6.08 -42.07
N TYR A 109 -18.89 6.76 -41.08
CA TYR A 109 -20.36 6.82 -40.93
C TYR A 109 -20.79 8.07 -40.14
N THR A 110 -22.08 8.38 -40.17
CA THR A 110 -22.67 9.70 -39.84
C THR A 110 -23.02 9.91 -38.36
N PRO A 111 -22.91 11.15 -37.83
CA PRO A 111 -23.47 11.51 -36.53
C PRO A 111 -24.99 11.82 -36.63
N SER A 112 -25.77 11.28 -35.69
CA SER A 112 -27.14 11.74 -35.42
C SER A 112 -27.14 12.95 -34.47
N GLN A 113 -28.22 13.73 -34.50
CA GLN A 113 -28.35 14.95 -33.68
C GLN A 113 -28.96 14.65 -32.29
N SER A 114 -28.42 15.31 -31.27
CA SER A 114 -29.18 15.75 -30.10
C SER A 114 -28.94 17.26 -29.92
N GLY A 115 -29.94 18.01 -29.46
CA GLY A 115 -29.96 19.46 -29.65
C GLY A 115 -30.26 20.28 -28.40
N LEU A 116 -29.60 21.43 -28.31
CA LEU A 116 -29.92 22.64 -27.54
C LEU A 116 -29.08 23.78 -28.17
N GLY A 117 -29.54 25.02 -28.36
CA GLY A 117 -30.87 25.56 -28.08
C GLY A 117 -30.90 27.09 -28.04
N THR A 118 -30.49 27.79 -29.12
CA THR A 118 -30.52 29.26 -29.20
C THR A 118 -31.06 29.77 -30.55
N PRO A 119 -32.05 30.68 -30.57
CA PRO A 119 -32.64 31.20 -31.81
C PRO A 119 -32.01 32.54 -32.26
N TYR A 120 -31.97 32.73 -33.59
CA TYR A 120 -32.27 33.94 -34.40
C TYR A 120 -31.49 33.83 -35.71
N GLY A 121 -32.20 33.85 -36.85
CA GLY A 121 -31.68 33.37 -38.13
C GLY A 121 -31.56 34.41 -39.25
N LEU A 122 -30.75 34.09 -40.25
CA LEU A 122 -30.65 34.77 -41.55
C LEU A 122 -30.54 33.72 -42.68
N PRO A 123 -31.07 33.98 -43.90
CA PRO A 123 -31.26 32.97 -44.94
C PRO A 123 -29.98 32.59 -45.72
N PRO A 124 -29.95 31.42 -46.40
CA PRO A 124 -28.73 30.82 -46.90
C PRO A 124 -28.24 31.37 -48.26
N LYS A 125 -26.92 31.39 -48.45
CA LYS A 125 -26.29 31.46 -49.79
C LYS A 125 -25.84 30.06 -50.23
N LYS A 126 -26.20 29.67 -51.45
CA LYS A 126 -25.79 28.40 -52.07
C LYS A 126 -24.26 28.32 -52.19
N GLN A 127 -23.64 27.32 -51.57
CA GLN A 127 -22.31 26.86 -51.99
C GLN A 127 -22.50 25.71 -52.99
N VAL A 128 -22.14 25.97 -54.26
CA VAL A 128 -22.03 24.91 -55.26
C VAL A 128 -20.70 24.20 -55.02
N ARG A 129 -20.79 22.92 -54.68
CA ARG A 129 -19.64 22.02 -54.55
C ARG A 129 -19.19 21.61 -55.96
N VAL A 130 -17.92 21.85 -56.28
CA VAL A 130 -17.29 21.40 -57.54
C VAL A 130 -16.25 20.35 -57.17
N ASP A 131 -16.63 19.07 -57.25
CA ASP A 131 -15.71 17.96 -56.96
C ASP A 131 -14.76 17.74 -58.15
N SER A 132 -13.46 17.68 -57.85
CA SER A 132 -12.38 17.89 -58.82
C SER A 132 -11.90 16.63 -59.56
N HIS A 133 -12.80 15.90 -60.22
CA HIS A 133 -12.45 14.64 -60.92
C HIS A 133 -13.04 14.47 -62.34
N SER A 134 -13.47 15.54 -63.02
CA SER A 134 -14.06 15.48 -64.38
C SER A 134 -13.51 16.51 -65.38
N ALA A 135 -12.30 17.06 -65.15
CA ALA A 135 -11.68 18.09 -66.00
C ALA A 135 -10.49 17.60 -66.87
N LEU A 136 -10.20 16.30 -66.90
CA LEU A 136 -9.11 15.72 -67.71
C LEU A 136 -9.54 15.43 -69.16
N LEU A 137 -10.19 16.38 -69.87
CA LEU A 137 -10.41 16.31 -71.32
C LEU A 137 -10.91 17.64 -71.97
N SER A 138 -10.35 18.79 -71.59
CA SER A 138 -10.60 20.06 -72.31
C SER A 138 -9.44 21.05 -72.22
N SER A 139 -8.71 21.23 -73.32
CA SER A 139 -7.72 22.30 -73.48
C SER A 139 -8.39 23.60 -73.95
N PRO A 140 -8.23 24.73 -73.23
CA PRO A 140 -8.68 26.04 -73.72
C PRO A 140 -7.87 26.49 -74.93
N PRO A 141 -8.48 27.14 -75.94
CA PRO A 141 -7.74 27.77 -77.04
C PRO A 141 -6.83 28.90 -76.54
N TRP A 142 -5.69 29.09 -77.21
CA TRP A 142 -4.79 30.21 -76.93
C TRP A 142 -5.41 31.55 -77.35
N GLN A 143 -5.48 32.51 -76.43
CA GLN A 143 -5.60 33.94 -76.76
C GLN A 143 -4.32 34.65 -76.31
N GLN A 144 -3.72 35.41 -77.23
CA GLN A 144 -2.55 36.25 -76.94
C GLN A 144 -2.97 37.53 -76.19
N PRO A 145 -2.28 37.91 -75.10
CA PRO A 145 -2.36 39.28 -74.59
C PRO A 145 -1.72 40.26 -75.58
N PRO A 146 -2.27 41.48 -75.76
CA PRO A 146 -1.67 42.50 -76.62
C PRO A 146 -0.39 43.09 -76.01
N PRO A 147 0.50 43.69 -76.83
CA PRO A 147 1.66 44.42 -76.33
C PRO A 147 1.25 45.68 -75.53
N ASN A 148 2.17 46.14 -74.65
CA ASN A 148 2.04 47.32 -73.80
C ASN A 148 0.85 47.34 -72.81
N ARG A 149 1.03 46.66 -71.67
CA ARG A 149 0.45 47.10 -70.40
C ARG A 149 1.47 46.90 -69.27
N GLN A 150 1.99 47.99 -68.71
CA GLN A 150 2.73 47.95 -67.45
C GLN A 150 1.77 47.49 -66.34
N GLN A 151 1.93 46.27 -65.83
CA GLN A 151 1.19 45.78 -64.68
C GLN A 151 1.92 46.18 -63.39
N SER A 152 1.35 47.15 -62.68
CA SER A 152 1.77 47.52 -61.33
C SER A 152 1.31 46.44 -60.33
N TYR A 153 2.21 45.52 -59.98
CA TYR A 153 1.97 44.43 -59.02
C TYR A 153 1.85 44.93 -57.56
N THR A 154 0.76 45.64 -57.25
CA THR A 154 0.46 46.14 -55.90
C THR A 154 -0.22 45.07 -55.04
N TYR A 155 0.59 44.27 -54.33
CA TYR A 155 0.09 43.35 -53.32
C TYR A 155 -0.33 44.10 -52.05
N HIS A 156 -1.60 43.95 -51.65
CA HIS A 156 -2.09 44.42 -50.35
C HIS A 156 -2.14 43.24 -49.36
N PRO A 157 -1.38 43.26 -48.25
CA PRO A 157 -1.53 42.27 -47.19
C PRO A 157 -2.89 42.44 -46.49
N PRO A 158 -3.53 41.35 -46.02
CA PRO A 158 -4.81 41.44 -45.32
C PRO A 158 -4.66 42.25 -44.02
N GLY A 159 -5.69 43.05 -43.69
CA GLY A 159 -5.58 44.17 -42.74
C GLY A 159 -5.08 43.84 -41.32
N HIS A 160 -5.27 42.61 -40.85
CA HIS A 160 -4.73 42.15 -39.56
C HIS A 160 -3.18 42.13 -39.54
N ILE A 161 -2.53 41.84 -40.67
CA ILE A 161 -1.05 41.88 -40.80
C ILE A 161 -0.55 43.33 -40.84
N ALA A 162 -1.31 44.24 -41.45
CA ALA A 162 -0.95 45.66 -41.51
C ALA A 162 -0.94 46.32 -40.11
N ALA A 163 -1.91 45.98 -39.24
CA ALA A 163 -1.94 46.45 -37.85
C ALA A 163 -0.75 45.93 -37.03
N TYR A 164 -0.39 44.65 -37.18
CA TYR A 164 0.76 44.03 -36.49
C TYR A 164 2.08 44.72 -36.87
N ASN A 165 2.36 44.85 -38.18
CA ASN A 165 3.59 45.49 -38.68
C ASN A 165 3.70 46.99 -38.34
N LYS A 166 2.60 47.67 -37.97
CA LYS A 166 2.63 49.09 -37.57
C LYS A 166 3.26 49.31 -36.19
N TYR A 167 3.16 48.33 -35.29
CA TYR A 167 3.62 48.47 -33.89
C TYR A 167 4.69 47.45 -33.49
N TRP A 168 4.89 46.36 -34.24
CA TRP A 168 5.85 45.31 -33.91
C TRP A 168 7.02 45.26 -34.89
N HIS A 169 8.19 45.75 -34.48
CA HIS A 169 9.38 45.71 -35.33
C HIS A 169 9.99 44.29 -35.37
N PRO A 170 10.41 43.76 -36.54
CA PRO A 170 10.93 42.39 -36.64
C PRO A 170 12.11 42.05 -35.70
N SER A 171 12.90 43.04 -35.30
CA SER A 171 13.98 42.88 -34.30
C SER A 171 13.47 42.47 -32.91
N TRP A 172 12.23 42.83 -32.56
CA TRP A 172 11.66 42.60 -31.22
C TRP A 172 11.41 41.11 -30.94
N ASN A 173 11.21 40.31 -31.97
CA ASN A 173 11.01 38.85 -31.86
C ASN A 173 12.14 38.16 -31.08
N MET A 174 13.41 38.58 -31.26
CA MET A 174 14.54 38.00 -30.54
C MET A 174 14.44 38.20 -29.03
N TYR A 175 14.07 39.40 -28.59
CA TYR A 175 13.89 39.71 -27.17
C TYR A 175 12.61 39.06 -26.62
N PHE A 176 11.51 39.09 -27.39
CA PHE A 176 10.24 38.48 -27.02
C PHE A 176 10.41 36.98 -26.72
N PHE A 177 11.05 36.22 -27.61
CA PHE A 177 11.28 34.79 -27.39
C PHE A 177 12.28 34.51 -26.25
N LEU A 178 13.25 35.39 -26.01
CA LEU A 178 14.15 35.29 -24.85
C LEU A 178 13.38 35.47 -23.53
N PHE A 179 12.60 36.54 -23.40
CA PHE A 179 11.81 36.81 -22.20
C PHE A 179 10.69 35.79 -21.99
N ALA A 180 10.03 35.32 -23.06
CA ALA A 180 9.07 34.23 -22.98
C ALA A 180 9.72 32.93 -22.47
N GLY A 181 10.92 32.59 -22.94
CA GLY A 181 11.68 31.43 -22.44
C GLY A 181 11.99 31.52 -20.94
N ILE A 182 12.46 32.68 -20.49
CA ILE A 182 12.71 32.95 -19.06
C ILE A 182 11.40 32.87 -18.25
N ALA A 183 10.30 33.42 -18.75
CA ALA A 183 8.99 33.37 -18.10
C ALA A 183 8.45 31.92 -17.96
N PHE A 184 8.61 31.09 -19.00
CA PHE A 184 8.23 29.66 -18.92
C PHE A 184 9.16 28.86 -17.99
N ALA A 185 10.45 29.20 -17.91
CA ALA A 185 11.38 28.60 -16.95
C ALA A 185 10.98 28.92 -15.50
N LEU A 186 10.68 30.19 -15.21
CA LEU A 186 10.14 30.63 -13.91
C LEU A 186 8.79 29.98 -13.60
N GLY A 187 7.89 29.89 -14.58
CA GLY A 187 6.61 29.19 -14.46
C GLY A 187 6.79 27.71 -14.11
N HIS A 188 7.77 27.02 -14.71
CA HIS A 188 8.11 25.64 -14.38
C HIS A 188 8.60 25.51 -12.93
N HIS A 189 9.51 26.40 -12.50
CA HIS A 189 10.00 26.44 -11.13
C HIS A 189 8.89 26.66 -10.10
N PHE A 190 8.05 27.69 -10.27
CA PHE A 190 6.97 27.97 -9.32
C PHE A 190 5.89 26.89 -9.32
N PHE A 191 5.60 26.28 -10.48
CA PHE A 191 4.67 25.15 -10.56
C PHE A 191 5.19 23.94 -9.75
N TYR A 192 6.44 23.52 -9.95
CA TYR A 192 7.01 22.42 -9.16
C TYR A 192 7.21 22.78 -7.69
N SER A 193 7.56 24.02 -7.37
CA SER A 193 7.61 24.51 -5.99
C SER A 193 6.24 24.56 -5.29
N SER A 194 5.13 24.59 -6.05
CA SER A 194 3.77 24.47 -5.50
C SER A 194 3.30 23.02 -5.30
N LEU A 195 4.10 22.04 -5.77
CA LEU A 195 3.83 20.62 -5.61
C LEU A 195 4.71 19.96 -4.53
N ASP A 196 5.91 20.49 -4.22
CA ASP A 196 6.83 19.89 -3.24
C ASP A 196 6.14 19.63 -1.88
N GLY A 197 6.24 18.40 -1.40
CA GLY A 197 5.61 17.96 -0.15
C GLY A 197 4.09 17.74 -0.22
N ALA A 198 3.41 17.98 -1.35
CA ALA A 198 1.99 17.68 -1.50
C ALA A 198 1.74 16.19 -1.83
N GLU A 199 0.59 15.65 -1.40
CA GLU A 199 0.14 14.28 -1.71
C GLU A 199 -0.09 14.12 -3.22
N VAL A 200 0.39 13.01 -3.80
CA VAL A 200 0.44 12.78 -5.25
C VAL A 200 -0.94 12.44 -5.80
N THR A 201 -1.70 13.50 -6.07
CA THR A 201 -2.96 13.43 -6.82
C THR A 201 -2.68 13.61 -8.32
N ASN A 202 -3.24 12.73 -9.15
CA ASN A 202 -3.14 12.78 -10.62
C ASN A 202 -1.72 12.93 -11.18
N GLN A 203 -0.74 12.18 -10.66
CA GLN A 203 0.70 12.19 -11.03
C GLN A 203 0.99 12.52 -12.51
N LEU A 204 0.41 11.73 -13.42
CA LEU A 204 0.65 11.82 -14.86
C LEU A 204 0.20 13.17 -15.45
N ARG A 205 -0.78 13.85 -14.86
CA ARG A 205 -1.25 15.18 -15.28
C ARG A 205 -0.25 16.27 -14.85
N MET A 206 0.30 16.19 -13.64
CA MET A 206 1.24 17.20 -13.14
C MET A 206 2.58 17.13 -13.89
N LEU A 207 3.12 15.92 -14.10
CA LEU A 207 4.31 15.71 -14.92
C LEU A 207 4.13 16.22 -16.36
N ARG A 208 2.94 16.05 -16.96
CA ARG A 208 2.61 16.60 -18.28
C ARG A 208 2.62 18.14 -18.31
N TYR A 209 2.18 18.81 -17.25
CA TYR A 209 2.25 20.28 -17.16
C TYR A 209 3.70 20.77 -17.05
N GLY A 210 4.54 20.11 -16.26
CA GLY A 210 5.98 20.43 -16.19
C GLY A 210 6.69 20.24 -17.53
N ALA A 211 6.49 19.09 -18.17
CA ALA A 211 7.02 18.81 -19.51
C ALA A 211 6.56 19.84 -20.57
N ALA A 212 5.31 20.30 -20.50
CA ALA A 212 4.80 21.35 -21.38
C ALA A 212 5.47 22.71 -21.14
N LEU A 213 5.64 23.13 -19.87
CA LEU A 213 6.34 24.37 -19.52
C LEU A 213 7.81 24.33 -19.94
N SER A 214 8.48 23.19 -19.75
CA SER A 214 9.85 22.96 -20.22
C SER A 214 9.96 23.02 -21.74
N PHE A 215 9.05 22.36 -22.47
CA PHE A 215 9.02 22.43 -23.93
C PHE A 215 8.79 23.86 -24.44
N LEU A 216 7.89 24.63 -23.81
CA LEU A 216 7.63 26.03 -24.15
C LEU A 216 8.84 26.93 -23.89
N SER A 217 9.54 26.72 -22.76
CA SER A 217 10.82 27.39 -22.47
C SER A 217 11.87 27.07 -23.54
N LYS A 218 12.10 25.79 -23.81
CA LYS A 218 13.03 25.28 -24.82
C LYS A 218 12.74 25.82 -26.22
N ALA A 219 11.47 25.83 -26.64
CA ALA A 219 11.05 26.31 -27.94
C ALA A 219 11.28 27.83 -28.08
N SER A 220 11.05 28.58 -27.01
CA SER A 220 11.24 30.04 -26.98
C SER A 220 12.72 30.41 -26.99
N LEU A 221 13.54 29.85 -26.09
CA LEU A 221 15.00 30.10 -26.07
C LEU A 221 15.67 29.67 -27.38
N GLY A 222 15.30 28.50 -27.94
CA GLY A 222 15.77 28.06 -29.24
C GLY A 222 15.38 29.02 -30.37
N SER A 223 14.14 29.50 -30.40
CA SER A 223 13.68 30.48 -31.40
C SER A 223 14.42 31.81 -31.33
N ALA A 224 14.72 32.29 -30.11
CA ALA A 224 15.51 33.51 -29.91
C ALA A 224 16.93 33.37 -30.50
N VAL A 225 17.58 32.23 -30.27
CA VAL A 225 18.93 31.96 -30.81
C VAL A 225 18.93 31.66 -32.32
N ILE A 226 17.90 30.99 -32.86
CA ILE A 226 17.75 30.82 -34.32
C ILE A 226 17.61 32.18 -35.01
N LEU A 227 16.82 33.11 -34.47
CA LEU A 227 16.70 34.45 -35.03
C LEU A 227 18.03 35.23 -34.97
N ALA A 228 18.79 35.09 -33.87
CA ALA A 228 20.12 35.68 -33.72
C ALA A 228 21.15 35.08 -34.70
N PHE A 229 21.13 33.76 -34.88
CA PHE A 229 21.95 33.02 -35.84
C PHE A 229 21.73 33.54 -37.27
N ARG A 230 20.47 33.73 -37.69
CA ARG A 230 20.15 34.28 -39.02
C ARG A 230 20.82 35.65 -39.27
N GLN A 231 20.91 36.53 -38.27
CA GLN A 231 21.60 37.81 -38.40
C GLN A 231 23.12 37.64 -38.46
N ARG A 232 23.68 36.69 -37.69
CA ARG A 232 25.12 36.40 -37.71
C ARG A 232 25.61 35.69 -38.97
N VAL A 233 24.76 34.89 -39.64
CA VAL A 233 25.03 34.32 -40.97
C VAL A 233 25.23 35.44 -42.00
N TRP A 234 24.25 36.34 -42.13
CA TRP A 234 24.31 37.47 -43.06
C TRP A 234 25.52 38.38 -42.83
N MET A 235 25.79 38.74 -41.57
CA MET A 235 26.94 39.54 -41.18
C MET A 235 28.28 38.86 -41.53
N THR A 236 28.33 37.53 -41.49
CA THR A 236 29.52 36.75 -41.83
C THR A 236 29.76 36.75 -43.34
N VAL A 237 28.73 36.44 -44.13
CA VAL A 237 28.80 36.44 -45.61
C VAL A 237 29.14 37.84 -46.14
N ARG A 238 28.66 38.91 -45.49
CA ARG A 238 29.00 40.30 -45.84
C ARG A 238 30.47 40.66 -45.54
N ARG A 239 31.09 40.05 -44.53
CA ARG A 239 32.45 40.38 -44.06
C ARG A 239 33.54 39.41 -44.51
N LYS A 240 33.18 38.23 -45.03
CA LYS A 240 34.12 37.18 -45.42
C LYS A 240 33.71 36.52 -46.72
N VAL A 241 34.66 36.44 -47.65
CA VAL A 241 34.58 35.52 -48.80
C VAL A 241 34.72 34.09 -48.27
N LEU A 242 33.85 33.20 -48.74
CA LEU A 242 33.75 31.79 -48.39
C LEU A 242 33.54 30.98 -49.68
N THR A 243 33.90 29.70 -49.69
CA THR A 243 33.53 28.81 -50.81
C THR A 243 32.01 28.63 -50.88
N LEU A 244 31.48 28.31 -52.08
CA LEU A 244 30.03 28.11 -52.25
C LEU A 244 29.48 27.02 -51.32
N ALA A 245 30.23 25.92 -51.14
CA ALA A 245 29.89 24.85 -50.21
C ALA A 245 29.91 25.30 -48.74
N ALA A 246 30.83 26.21 -48.37
CA ALA A 246 30.86 26.81 -47.04
C ALA A 246 29.71 27.81 -46.81
N VAL A 247 29.27 28.54 -47.83
CA VAL A 247 28.06 29.39 -47.74
C VAL A 247 26.81 28.52 -47.57
N ASP A 248 26.64 27.49 -48.39
CA ASP A 248 25.52 26.55 -48.32
C ASP A 248 25.44 25.88 -46.93
N SER A 249 26.58 25.34 -46.46
CA SER A 249 26.72 24.80 -45.10
C SER A 249 26.36 25.84 -44.02
N LEU A 250 26.79 27.09 -44.15
CA LEU A 250 26.52 28.15 -43.17
C LEU A 250 25.03 28.54 -43.10
N PHE A 251 24.29 28.48 -44.21
CA PHE A 251 22.83 28.67 -44.19
C PHE A 251 22.10 27.42 -43.67
N ALA A 252 22.60 26.22 -43.95
CA ALA A 252 22.01 24.95 -43.53
C ALA A 252 22.22 24.60 -42.04
N ALA A 253 23.30 25.06 -41.38
CA ALA A 253 23.77 24.56 -40.08
C ALA A 253 22.78 24.57 -38.88
N ALA A 254 21.68 25.33 -38.96
CA ALA A 254 20.62 25.33 -37.93
C ALA A 254 19.46 24.37 -38.22
N GLU A 255 19.44 23.74 -39.40
CA GLU A 255 18.39 22.85 -39.91
C GLU A 255 18.98 21.48 -40.35
N ASP A 256 20.25 21.44 -40.78
CA ASP A 256 21.08 20.23 -40.93
C ASP A 256 22.32 20.27 -40.00
N MET A 257 22.58 19.16 -39.32
CA MET A 257 23.74 18.96 -38.44
C MET A 257 25.02 18.60 -39.23
N SER A 258 24.91 18.00 -40.43
CA SER A 258 26.08 17.60 -41.22
C SER A 258 26.93 18.81 -41.64
N ALA A 259 26.26 19.91 -41.99
CA ALA A 259 26.85 21.20 -42.31
C ALA A 259 27.76 21.79 -41.21
N ILE A 260 27.64 21.36 -39.94
CA ILE A 260 28.48 21.82 -38.84
C ILE A 260 29.92 21.31 -38.96
N PHE A 261 30.13 20.16 -39.59
CA PHE A 261 31.46 19.55 -39.76
C PHE A 261 32.29 20.19 -40.88
N ASN A 262 31.76 21.20 -41.59
CA ASN A 262 32.52 21.96 -42.57
C ASN A 262 33.58 22.84 -41.88
N PHE A 263 34.84 22.38 -41.90
CA PHE A 263 35.96 23.02 -41.22
C PHE A 263 36.25 24.46 -41.68
N GLU A 264 35.95 24.82 -42.93
CA GLU A 264 36.07 26.20 -43.42
C GLU A 264 35.10 27.11 -42.65
N VAL A 265 33.84 26.68 -42.53
CA VAL A 265 32.79 27.40 -41.80
C VAL A 265 33.10 27.45 -40.32
N PHE A 266 33.55 26.34 -39.71
CA PHE A 266 33.95 26.34 -38.30
C PHE A 266 35.12 27.31 -38.03
N LYS A 267 36.13 27.35 -38.90
CA LYS A 267 37.28 28.25 -38.77
C LYS A 267 36.89 29.72 -38.98
N GLN A 268 36.02 30.02 -39.94
CA GLN A 268 35.68 31.40 -40.37
C GLN A 268 34.46 32.00 -39.66
N ALA A 269 33.42 31.22 -39.41
CA ALA A 269 32.10 31.63 -38.92
C ALA A 269 31.84 31.23 -37.45
N ARG A 270 32.91 31.01 -36.66
CA ARG A 270 32.91 30.52 -35.26
C ARG A 270 31.66 30.87 -34.43
N VAL A 271 31.29 32.15 -34.38
CA VAL A 271 30.11 32.61 -33.61
C VAL A 271 28.82 31.95 -34.10
N ALA A 272 28.55 31.96 -35.42
CA ALA A 272 27.38 31.31 -35.98
C ALA A 272 27.35 29.79 -35.70
N MET A 273 28.52 29.13 -35.71
CA MET A 273 28.61 27.69 -35.41
C MET A 273 28.35 27.37 -33.94
N VAL A 274 28.77 28.22 -33.00
CA VAL A 274 28.39 28.07 -31.58
C VAL A 274 26.89 28.27 -31.37
N LEU A 275 26.25 29.18 -32.12
CA LEU A 275 24.78 29.35 -32.06
C LEU A 275 24.04 28.15 -32.68
N ALA A 276 24.54 27.59 -33.78
CA ALA A 276 24.01 26.36 -34.36
C ALA A 276 24.12 25.19 -33.38
N LEU A 277 25.30 24.97 -32.78
CA LEU A 277 25.52 23.95 -31.76
C LEU A 277 24.57 24.11 -30.57
N TYR A 278 24.34 25.33 -30.07
CA TYR A 278 23.35 25.57 -29.02
C TYR A 278 21.95 25.09 -29.45
N VAL A 279 21.50 25.40 -30.67
CA VAL A 279 20.20 24.97 -31.20
C VAL A 279 20.07 23.44 -31.17
N TRP A 280 21.09 22.71 -31.61
CA TRP A 280 21.13 21.24 -31.54
C TRP A 280 21.20 20.69 -30.11
N CYS A 281 21.81 21.42 -29.16
CA CYS A 281 21.81 21.05 -27.74
C CYS A 281 20.49 21.39 -27.01
N THR A 282 19.61 22.23 -27.55
CA THR A 282 18.37 22.62 -26.87
C THR A 282 17.46 21.48 -26.39
N PRO A 283 17.36 20.28 -27.02
CA PRO A 283 16.55 19.18 -26.49
C PRO A 283 16.97 18.69 -25.10
N LEU A 284 18.26 18.85 -24.74
CA LEU A 284 18.77 18.49 -23.41
C LEU A 284 18.08 19.28 -22.28
N VAL A 285 17.60 20.50 -22.57
CA VAL A 285 16.82 21.30 -21.60
C VAL A 285 15.56 20.55 -21.19
N VAL A 286 14.83 19.93 -22.13
CA VAL A 286 13.61 19.18 -21.81
C VAL A 286 13.94 17.87 -21.09
N ILE A 287 14.95 17.15 -21.56
CA ILE A 287 15.36 15.85 -20.98
C ILE A 287 15.78 16.05 -19.52
N LEU A 288 16.72 16.94 -19.23
CA LEU A 288 17.29 17.11 -17.90
C LEU A 288 16.32 17.79 -16.91
N THR A 289 15.42 18.66 -17.37
CA THR A 289 14.40 19.25 -16.47
C THR A 289 13.24 18.31 -16.17
N SER A 290 13.02 17.24 -16.96
CA SER A 290 11.93 16.28 -16.74
C SER A 290 12.08 15.49 -15.44
N ASP A 291 13.31 15.22 -15.02
CA ASP A 291 13.63 14.38 -13.83
C ASP A 291 13.56 15.16 -12.50
N THR A 292 13.32 16.47 -12.56
CA THR A 292 13.45 17.37 -11.39
C THR A 292 12.25 17.36 -10.44
N LEU A 293 11.22 16.57 -10.72
CA LEU A 293 10.08 16.31 -9.83
C LEU A 293 9.90 14.80 -9.64
N ALA A 294 10.49 14.28 -8.57
CA ALA A 294 10.34 12.89 -8.18
C ALA A 294 9.00 12.67 -7.45
N VAL A 295 8.58 11.41 -7.37
CA VAL A 295 7.57 10.94 -6.42
C VAL A 295 8.27 9.98 -5.46
N GLN A 296 8.12 10.24 -4.15
CA GLN A 296 8.78 9.47 -3.10
C GLN A 296 7.74 9.13 -2.01
N PRO A 297 7.77 7.91 -1.44
CA PRO A 297 6.97 7.59 -0.27
C PRO A 297 7.53 8.36 0.93
N MET A 298 6.67 9.07 1.66
CA MET A 298 7.04 9.85 2.83
C MET A 298 6.13 9.49 4.00
N THR A 299 6.73 9.09 5.13
CA THR A 299 5.97 8.84 6.36
C THR A 299 5.68 10.17 7.04
N LYS A 300 4.39 10.54 7.12
CA LYS A 300 3.93 11.64 7.96
C LYS A 300 3.65 11.09 9.36
N VAL A 301 4.28 11.66 10.38
CA VAL A 301 4.04 11.34 11.80
C VAL A 301 3.28 12.51 12.45
N GLU A 302 2.25 12.20 13.23
CA GLU A 302 1.38 13.14 13.93
C GLU A 302 1.22 12.72 15.40
N ASN A 303 1.77 13.51 16.33
CA ASN A 303 1.46 13.38 17.75
C ASN A 303 0.09 14.02 18.00
N THR A 304 -0.90 13.24 18.43
CA THR A 304 -2.31 13.63 18.46
C THR A 304 -3.08 12.81 19.51
N THR A 305 -4.40 12.69 19.37
CA THR A 305 -5.23 11.82 20.21
C THR A 305 -6.04 10.84 19.38
N CYS A 306 -6.06 9.58 19.82
CA CYS A 306 -6.83 8.49 19.23
C CYS A 306 -8.09 8.27 20.07
N PRO A 307 -9.27 8.06 19.46
CA PRO A 307 -10.45 7.61 20.19
C PRO A 307 -10.27 6.16 20.67
N SER A 308 -11.21 5.67 21.48
CA SER A 308 -11.45 4.24 21.65
C SER A 308 -10.33 3.42 22.34
N VAL A 309 -9.30 4.08 22.89
CA VAL A 309 -8.19 3.41 23.59
C VAL A 309 -8.67 2.90 24.96
N ARG A 310 -8.40 1.62 25.23
CA ARG A 310 -8.84 0.90 26.44
C ARG A 310 -7.62 0.55 27.32
N THR A 311 -7.83 0.46 28.63
CA THR A 311 -6.85 0.03 29.63
C THR A 311 -7.47 -1.00 30.57
N LEU A 312 -6.68 -1.59 31.48
CA LEU A 312 -7.23 -2.45 32.53
C LEU A 312 -7.40 -1.68 33.85
N ASN A 313 -8.48 -1.97 34.57
CA ASN A 313 -8.72 -1.53 35.94
C ASN A 313 -9.57 -2.58 36.68
N PHE A 314 -8.93 -3.38 37.54
CA PHE A 314 -9.59 -4.47 38.26
C PHE A 314 -10.48 -4.00 39.44
N SER A 315 -10.48 -2.70 39.76
CA SER A 315 -11.36 -2.13 40.81
C SER A 315 -12.85 -2.30 40.51
N HIS A 316 -13.22 -2.52 39.24
CA HIS A 316 -14.59 -2.81 38.80
C HIS A 316 -15.09 -4.22 39.18
N GLU A 317 -14.19 -5.17 39.47
CA GLU A 317 -14.58 -6.49 40.00
C GLU A 317 -15.01 -6.39 41.48
N GLU A 318 -14.49 -5.41 42.23
CA GLU A 318 -14.74 -5.24 43.67
C GLU A 318 -16.22 -4.94 43.97
N THR A 319 -16.80 -4.03 43.20
CA THR A 319 -18.16 -3.52 43.41
C THR A 319 -19.24 -4.30 42.66
N ASN A 320 -18.86 -5.19 41.73
CA ASN A 320 -19.81 -5.92 40.89
C ASN A 320 -20.57 -7.03 41.64
N ASP A 321 -21.89 -6.85 41.82
CA ASP A 321 -22.81 -7.95 42.14
C ASP A 321 -23.33 -8.61 40.84
N PHE A 322 -23.02 -9.89 40.69
CA PHE A 322 -23.42 -10.69 39.52
C PHE A 322 -24.93 -10.98 39.45
N ARG A 323 -25.69 -10.80 40.55
CA ARG A 323 -27.15 -11.03 40.57
C ARG A 323 -27.91 -9.91 39.88
N THR A 324 -27.53 -8.68 40.16
CA THR A 324 -28.06 -7.49 39.49
C THR A 324 -27.40 -7.28 38.12
N GLY A 325 -26.07 -7.36 38.09
CA GLY A 325 -25.22 -7.33 36.90
C GLY A 325 -25.20 -5.97 36.20
N GLN A 326 -24.03 -5.32 36.15
CA GLN A 326 -23.87 -4.10 35.35
C GLN A 326 -24.22 -4.38 33.89
N ARG A 327 -24.92 -3.43 33.24
CA ARG A 327 -25.26 -3.53 31.82
C ARG A 327 -24.92 -2.27 31.04
N ILE A 328 -24.10 -2.40 30.00
CA ILE A 328 -23.85 -1.37 28.99
C ILE A 328 -24.51 -1.82 27.68
N ASN A 329 -25.24 -0.90 27.02
CA ASN A 329 -26.00 -1.19 25.78
C ASN A 329 -26.96 -2.40 25.88
N ASN A 330 -27.54 -2.64 27.06
CA ASN A 330 -28.41 -3.79 27.38
C ASN A 330 -27.74 -5.19 27.25
N LEU A 331 -26.41 -5.25 27.23
CA LEU A 331 -25.66 -6.48 27.45
C LEU A 331 -25.14 -6.48 28.90
N PHE A 332 -24.99 -7.65 29.51
CA PHE A 332 -24.29 -7.75 30.79
C PHE A 332 -22.79 -7.58 30.60
N GLU A 333 -22.12 -6.93 31.54
CA GLU A 333 -20.67 -7.00 31.68
C GLU A 333 -20.26 -8.34 32.29
N LEU A 334 -18.98 -8.68 32.19
CA LEU A 334 -18.43 -10.00 32.47
C LEU A 334 -17.36 -9.93 33.56
N SER A 335 -17.57 -10.65 34.65
CA SER A 335 -16.50 -10.91 35.63
C SER A 335 -15.52 -11.95 35.07
N VAL A 336 -14.27 -11.87 35.51
CA VAL A 336 -13.24 -12.91 35.30
C VAL A 336 -13.53 -14.16 36.15
N SER A 337 -14.32 -14.03 37.22
CA SER A 337 -14.61 -15.09 38.21
C SER A 337 -16.07 -15.55 38.20
N LEU A 338 -16.31 -16.73 38.79
CA LEU A 338 -17.62 -17.28 39.11
C LEU A 338 -17.76 -17.43 40.63
N TRP A 339 -18.99 -17.25 41.10
CA TRP A 339 -19.32 -17.11 42.52
C TRP A 339 -20.42 -18.09 42.92
N ASN A 340 -20.19 -18.79 44.02
CA ASN A 340 -21.22 -19.46 44.81
C ASN A 340 -21.66 -18.52 45.95
N THR A 341 -22.75 -18.85 46.63
CA THR A 341 -23.26 -18.05 47.75
C THR A 341 -23.68 -18.91 48.93
N THR A 342 -23.58 -18.38 50.15
CA THR A 342 -23.94 -19.10 51.38
C THR A 342 -25.44 -19.08 51.69
N SER A 343 -26.22 -18.20 51.07
CA SER A 343 -27.67 -18.11 51.27
C SER A 343 -28.37 -17.55 50.03
N ALA A 344 -29.63 -17.94 49.82
CA ALA A 344 -30.51 -17.33 48.84
C ALA A 344 -31.08 -15.97 49.30
N ASP A 345 -31.09 -15.71 50.61
CA ASP A 345 -31.47 -14.42 51.20
C ASP A 345 -30.22 -13.55 51.41
N THR A 346 -30.12 -12.48 50.64
CA THR A 346 -29.01 -11.52 50.70
C THR A 346 -29.01 -10.64 51.95
N SER A 347 -30.06 -10.71 52.78
CA SER A 347 -30.15 -10.02 54.08
C SER A 347 -29.80 -10.90 55.29
N ALA A 348 -29.51 -12.19 55.07
CA ALA A 348 -29.13 -13.12 56.12
C ALA A 348 -27.75 -12.77 56.73
N ALA A 349 -27.61 -12.86 58.06
CA ALA A 349 -26.38 -12.46 58.76
C ALA A 349 -25.13 -13.32 58.43
N HIS A 350 -25.30 -14.46 57.76
CA HIS A 350 -24.23 -15.34 57.29
C HIS A 350 -24.05 -15.30 55.75
N PHE A 351 -24.67 -14.34 55.07
CA PHE A 351 -24.62 -14.19 53.61
C PHE A 351 -23.25 -13.65 53.15
N PHE A 352 -22.59 -14.39 52.25
CA PHE A 352 -21.46 -13.90 51.46
C PHE A 352 -21.34 -14.64 50.12
N ASP A 353 -20.52 -14.08 49.22
CA ASP A 353 -20.14 -14.65 47.93
C ASP A 353 -18.74 -15.25 48.03
N TYR A 354 -18.58 -16.52 47.66
CA TYR A 354 -17.28 -17.18 47.63
C TYR A 354 -16.97 -17.78 46.25
N TRP A 355 -15.70 -17.85 45.90
CA TRP A 355 -15.27 -18.25 44.57
C TRP A 355 -15.51 -19.73 44.29
N THR A 356 -15.87 -20.04 43.04
CA THR A 356 -16.03 -21.42 42.53
C THR A 356 -15.28 -21.68 41.21
N GLY A 357 -14.82 -20.65 40.51
CA GLY A 357 -14.06 -20.86 39.26
C GLY A 357 -13.80 -19.58 38.50
N THR A 358 -13.15 -19.70 37.34
CA THR A 358 -13.10 -18.60 36.36
C THR A 358 -14.36 -18.61 35.51
N SER A 359 -14.77 -17.44 34.98
CA SER A 359 -15.87 -17.39 34.02
C SER A 359 -15.52 -18.12 32.73
N THR A 360 -16.53 -18.72 32.08
CA THR A 360 -16.37 -19.45 30.81
C THR A 360 -15.85 -18.52 29.71
N GLN A 361 -16.27 -17.25 29.72
CA GLN A 361 -15.87 -16.24 28.76
C GLN A 361 -14.40 -15.83 28.93
N PHE A 362 -13.90 -15.80 30.17
CA PHE A 362 -12.46 -15.63 30.41
C PHE A 362 -11.67 -16.88 30.02
N ASP A 363 -12.17 -18.09 30.33
CA ASP A 363 -11.52 -19.35 29.93
C ASP A 363 -11.37 -19.47 28.41
N GLU A 364 -12.42 -19.13 27.65
CA GLU A 364 -12.40 -19.08 26.19
C GLU A 364 -11.30 -18.14 25.66
N VAL A 365 -11.19 -16.94 26.21
CA VAL A 365 -10.18 -15.93 25.84
C VAL A 365 -8.77 -16.37 26.22
N ALA A 366 -8.56 -16.83 27.47
CA ALA A 366 -7.27 -17.30 27.96
C ALA A 366 -6.77 -18.53 27.19
N THR A 367 -7.61 -19.55 27.03
CA THR A 367 -7.29 -20.77 26.27
C THR A 367 -7.02 -20.46 24.79
N SER A 368 -7.76 -19.54 24.19
CA SER A 368 -7.50 -19.10 22.81
C SER A 368 -6.18 -18.34 22.66
N ALA A 369 -5.79 -17.52 23.63
CA ALA A 369 -4.48 -16.87 23.67
C ALA A 369 -3.34 -17.90 23.75
N VAL A 370 -3.49 -18.88 24.65
CA VAL A 370 -2.52 -19.98 24.82
C VAL A 370 -2.30 -20.75 23.52
N TYR A 371 -3.38 -21.14 22.82
CA TYR A 371 -3.27 -21.87 21.55
C TYR A 371 -2.77 -21.01 20.38
N GLN A 372 -3.01 -19.69 20.38
CA GLN A 372 -2.40 -18.79 19.40
C GLN A 372 -0.94 -18.43 19.74
N LYS A 373 -0.48 -18.69 20.97
CA LYS A 373 0.89 -18.44 21.47
C LYS A 373 1.30 -16.95 21.48
N LYS A 374 0.32 -16.06 21.43
CA LYS A 374 0.44 -14.59 21.37
C LYS A 374 -0.79 -13.94 22.02
N PRO A 375 -0.78 -12.62 22.30
CA PRO A 375 -1.99 -11.89 22.67
C PRO A 375 -3.04 -11.95 21.56
N LEU A 376 -4.30 -12.06 21.96
CA LEU A 376 -5.43 -11.93 21.07
C LEU A 376 -5.69 -10.46 20.67
N GLU A 377 -6.12 -10.27 19.43
CA GLU A 377 -6.49 -8.96 18.87
C GLU A 377 -8.00 -8.88 18.68
N ARG A 378 -8.61 -7.75 19.09
CA ARG A 378 -10.00 -7.46 18.79
C ARG A 378 -10.15 -7.06 17.32
N SER A 379 -10.91 -7.83 16.56
CA SER A 379 -11.21 -7.52 15.16
C SER A 379 -11.74 -6.08 14.99
N GLY A 380 -11.13 -5.33 14.06
CA GLY A 380 -11.46 -3.94 13.77
C GLY A 380 -10.80 -2.87 14.67
N ALA A 381 -10.12 -3.25 15.77
CA ALA A 381 -9.56 -2.29 16.72
C ALA A 381 -8.58 -1.29 16.10
N GLY A 382 -7.69 -1.74 15.20
CA GLY A 382 -6.77 -0.83 14.49
C GLY A 382 -7.48 0.25 13.67
N VAL A 383 -8.63 -0.06 13.06
CA VAL A 383 -9.42 0.92 12.29
C VAL A 383 -10.24 1.82 13.21
N GLU A 384 -10.75 1.29 14.32
CA GLU A 384 -11.49 2.04 15.35
C GLU A 384 -10.60 3.09 16.05
N ILE A 385 -9.37 2.70 16.42
CA ILE A 385 -8.43 3.52 17.21
C ILE A 385 -7.55 4.40 16.32
N CYS A 386 -6.87 3.83 15.32
CA CYS A 386 -5.94 4.59 14.47
C CYS A 386 -6.65 5.33 13.33
N GLY A 387 -7.82 4.84 12.89
CA GLY A 387 -8.51 5.30 11.69
C GLY A 387 -7.99 4.65 10.40
N MET A 388 -8.86 4.53 9.40
CA MET A 388 -8.55 3.84 8.13
C MET A 388 -7.31 4.42 7.43
N GLY A 389 -6.36 3.55 7.10
CA GLY A 389 -5.14 3.92 6.35
C GLY A 389 -4.06 4.61 7.19
N TRP A 390 -4.14 4.56 8.52
CA TRP A 390 -3.12 5.02 9.44
C TRP A 390 -2.63 3.87 10.33
N ASN A 391 -1.32 3.83 10.59
CA ASN A 391 -0.78 3.11 11.74
C ASN A 391 -0.89 4.01 12.98
N CYS A 392 -0.87 3.44 14.18
CA CYS A 392 -0.69 4.24 15.38
C CYS A 392 -0.02 3.48 16.52
N THR A 393 0.74 4.22 17.32
CA THR A 393 1.37 3.78 18.57
C THR A 393 0.87 4.58 19.75
N TYR A 394 0.68 3.91 20.88
CA TYR A 394 0.36 4.52 22.17
C TYR A 394 0.80 3.58 23.29
N THR A 395 1.19 4.13 24.44
CA THR A 395 1.50 3.34 25.65
C THR A 395 0.35 3.50 26.63
N ILE A 396 -0.13 2.39 27.21
CA ILE A 396 -1.06 2.41 28.35
C ILE A 396 -0.35 1.97 29.63
N ASN A 397 -0.82 2.49 30.76
CA ASN A 397 -0.41 2.05 32.08
C ASN A 397 -1.63 1.46 32.81
N PHE A 398 -1.44 0.35 33.52
CA PHE A 398 -2.45 -0.28 34.37
C PHE A 398 -1.84 -1.11 35.50
N THR A 399 -2.63 -1.39 36.53
CA THR A 399 -2.27 -2.33 37.60
C THR A 399 -3.06 -3.62 37.42
N GLY A 400 -2.40 -4.77 37.55
CA GLY A 400 -3.01 -6.09 37.36
C GLY A 400 -2.18 -7.21 37.99
N PRO A 401 -2.57 -8.48 37.79
CA PRO A 401 -1.81 -9.61 38.31
C PRO A 401 -0.51 -9.81 37.52
N GLY A 402 0.57 -10.20 38.18
CA GLY A 402 1.84 -10.54 37.54
C GLY A 402 2.63 -11.57 38.35
N TYR A 403 3.35 -12.46 37.69
CA TYR A 403 4.23 -13.42 38.37
C TYR A 403 5.65 -12.86 38.48
N LYS A 404 6.19 -12.81 39.70
CA LYS A 404 7.56 -12.38 40.02
C LYS A 404 8.45 -13.61 40.17
N CYS A 405 9.24 -13.91 39.14
CA CYS A 405 10.10 -15.09 39.11
C CYS A 405 11.52 -14.84 39.66
N THR A 406 12.12 -15.86 40.29
CA THR A 406 13.47 -15.82 40.87
C THR A 406 14.24 -17.13 40.62
N GLU A 407 15.51 -17.07 40.20
CA GLU A 407 16.36 -18.27 40.03
C GLU A 407 16.91 -18.74 41.40
N LEU A 408 16.59 -19.98 41.76
CA LEU A 408 16.90 -20.59 43.06
C LEU A 408 18.11 -21.53 42.99
N ALA A 409 18.30 -22.24 41.87
CA ALA A 409 19.42 -23.15 41.63
C ALA A 409 19.80 -23.20 40.14
N SER A 410 21.07 -23.47 39.84
CA SER A 410 21.60 -23.55 38.47
C SER A 410 22.88 -24.37 38.47
N GLY A 411 22.95 -25.39 37.62
CA GLY A 411 24.05 -26.34 37.52
C GLY A 411 23.91 -27.57 38.43
N VAL A 412 24.58 -28.66 38.02
CA VAL A 412 24.57 -29.96 38.69
C VAL A 412 25.11 -29.85 40.12
N ASN A 413 24.51 -30.55 41.08
CA ASN A 413 24.80 -30.50 42.52
C ASN A 413 24.62 -29.13 43.19
N SER A 414 24.03 -28.13 42.53
CA SER A 414 23.69 -26.86 43.19
C SER A 414 22.52 -27.04 44.16
N LYS A 415 22.63 -26.47 45.35
CA LYS A 415 21.56 -26.53 46.37
C LYS A 415 20.57 -25.39 46.15
N PRO A 416 19.26 -25.66 45.97
CA PRO A 416 18.29 -24.61 45.78
C PRO A 416 18.14 -23.70 46.99
N LYS A 417 18.06 -22.40 46.74
CA LYS A 417 17.66 -21.39 47.73
C LYS A 417 16.19 -21.61 48.12
N GLN A 418 15.85 -21.30 49.37
CA GLN A 418 14.45 -21.16 49.78
C GLN A 418 13.88 -19.84 49.24
N LEU A 419 12.60 -19.83 48.91
CA LEU A 419 11.84 -18.64 48.54
C LEU A 419 10.92 -18.28 49.72
N ASN A 420 11.13 -17.12 50.35
CA ASN A 420 10.37 -16.65 51.53
C ASN A 420 10.19 -17.71 52.63
N GLY A 421 11.23 -18.53 52.86
CA GLY A 421 11.23 -19.59 53.87
C GLY A 421 10.41 -20.84 53.51
N ALA A 422 9.99 -20.98 52.25
CA ALA A 422 9.47 -22.21 51.65
C ALA A 422 10.60 -22.99 50.94
N THR A 423 10.55 -24.32 51.04
CA THR A 423 11.45 -25.24 50.34
C THR A 423 10.92 -25.62 48.97
N VAL A 424 11.82 -25.80 47.99
CA VAL A 424 11.47 -26.36 46.68
C VAL A 424 10.85 -27.76 46.87
N PRO A 425 9.70 -28.07 46.26
CA PRO A 425 8.97 -29.32 46.48
C PRO A 425 9.59 -30.55 45.79
N PHE A 426 10.75 -30.42 45.17
CA PHE A 426 11.47 -31.50 44.50
C PHE A 426 13.01 -31.35 44.62
N PRO A 427 13.76 -32.46 44.79
CA PRO A 427 15.22 -32.46 44.69
C PRO A 427 15.73 -32.09 43.28
N MET A 428 16.92 -31.48 43.24
CA MET A 428 17.60 -31.07 42.00
C MET A 428 18.03 -32.28 41.16
N GLU A 429 18.32 -33.39 41.85
CA GLU A 429 18.81 -34.66 41.35
C GLU A 429 17.82 -35.40 40.44
N MET A 430 16.55 -34.98 40.38
CA MET A 430 15.58 -35.53 39.41
C MET A 430 15.68 -34.92 38.01
N LEU A 431 16.33 -33.76 37.86
CA LEU A 431 16.51 -33.10 36.56
C LEU A 431 17.69 -33.71 35.79
N ALA A 432 17.59 -33.73 34.46
CA ALA A 432 18.69 -34.12 33.59
C ALA A 432 19.89 -33.14 33.77
N PRO A 433 21.13 -33.66 33.82
CA PRO A 433 21.52 -35.01 33.43
C PRO A 433 21.53 -36.05 34.57
N THR A 434 21.43 -35.64 35.84
CA THR A 434 21.52 -36.57 36.98
C THR A 434 20.30 -37.48 37.09
N GLY A 435 19.11 -36.92 36.82
CA GLY A 435 17.86 -37.64 36.70
C GLY A 435 17.31 -37.60 35.27
N ASN A 436 16.04 -37.97 35.13
CA ASN A 436 15.40 -38.18 33.83
C ASN A 436 14.47 -37.02 33.39
N HIS A 437 14.17 -36.07 34.28
CA HIS A 437 13.23 -35.00 33.95
C HIS A 437 13.90 -33.87 33.17
N THR A 438 13.34 -33.53 32.01
CA THR A 438 13.69 -32.32 31.25
C THR A 438 12.86 -31.11 31.69
N TYR A 439 11.68 -31.37 32.28
CA TYR A 439 10.79 -30.35 32.84
C TYR A 439 9.99 -30.90 34.03
N ILE A 440 9.88 -30.10 35.08
CA ILE A 440 9.04 -30.31 36.26
C ILE A 440 8.38 -28.96 36.58
N ALA A 441 7.07 -28.95 36.72
CA ALA A 441 6.30 -27.80 37.19
C ALA A 441 5.30 -28.25 38.27
N HIS A 442 5.52 -27.80 39.50
CA HIS A 442 4.53 -27.87 40.58
C HIS A 442 3.89 -26.50 40.73
N ALA A 443 2.76 -26.30 40.03
CA ALA A 443 2.08 -25.01 39.94
C ALA A 443 0.88 -24.88 40.88
N SER A 444 0.27 -25.99 41.31
CA SER A 444 -0.98 -26.01 42.10
C SER A 444 -0.79 -26.54 43.53
N LEU A 445 0.35 -26.24 44.17
CA LEU A 445 0.55 -26.51 45.60
C LEU A 445 -0.08 -25.39 46.42
N GLY A 446 -0.99 -25.75 47.34
CA GLY A 446 -1.82 -24.76 48.04
C GLY A 446 -2.96 -24.18 47.17
N GLU A 447 -3.36 -24.88 46.10
CA GLU A 447 -4.48 -24.44 45.25
C GLU A 447 -5.81 -24.52 46.01
N TYR A 448 -6.66 -23.49 45.83
CA TYR A 448 -7.97 -23.36 46.46
C TYR A 448 -8.88 -24.54 46.11
N SER A 449 -9.50 -25.14 47.13
CA SER A 449 -10.33 -26.34 46.97
C SER A 449 -11.72 -26.01 46.40
N ASN A 450 -12.21 -26.84 45.48
CA ASN A 450 -13.58 -26.77 44.98
C ASN A 450 -14.17 -28.19 44.84
N PRO A 451 -15.27 -28.54 45.54
CA PRO A 451 -16.08 -27.68 46.41
C PRO A 451 -15.42 -27.37 47.77
N GLN A 452 -15.74 -26.19 48.32
CA GLN A 452 -15.30 -25.74 49.65
C GLN A 452 -16.03 -26.45 50.81
N ILE A 453 -17.16 -27.12 50.56
CA ILE A 453 -17.92 -27.93 51.52
C ILE A 453 -18.69 -29.02 50.77
N ASN A 454 -18.88 -30.21 51.36
CA ASN A 454 -19.52 -31.35 50.66
C ASN A 454 -21.03 -31.21 50.50
N ASP A 455 -21.73 -30.74 51.54
CA ASP A 455 -23.19 -30.71 51.59
C ASP A 455 -23.74 -29.40 50.99
N THR A 456 -23.62 -29.19 49.67
CA THR A 456 -24.14 -28.00 48.97
C THR A 456 -25.39 -28.29 48.14
N GLY A 457 -26.37 -27.38 48.19
CA GLY A 457 -27.45 -27.28 47.22
C GLY A 457 -27.09 -26.45 45.98
N ASP A 458 -28.11 -25.98 45.27
CA ASP A 458 -27.95 -25.10 44.11
C ASP A 458 -27.16 -23.82 44.45
N ALA A 459 -26.40 -23.30 43.47
CA ALA A 459 -25.48 -22.16 43.63
C ALA A 459 -24.45 -22.29 44.79
N GLY A 460 -24.18 -23.52 45.24
CA GLY A 460 -23.23 -23.83 46.31
C GLY A 460 -23.78 -23.65 47.73
N ILE A 461 -25.06 -23.30 47.90
CA ILE A 461 -25.64 -22.96 49.21
C ILE A 461 -25.44 -24.13 50.20
N PRO A 462 -24.70 -23.94 51.33
CA PRO A 462 -24.49 -24.99 52.31
C PRO A 462 -25.79 -25.46 52.95
N ALA A 463 -26.01 -26.77 53.02
CA ALA A 463 -27.20 -27.37 53.64
C ALA A 463 -27.25 -27.21 55.17
N ARG A 464 -26.19 -26.63 55.78
CA ARG A 464 -26.03 -26.44 57.23
C ARG A 464 -25.70 -24.98 57.57
N ALA A 465 -26.55 -24.05 57.18
CA ALA A 465 -26.57 -22.71 57.77
C ALA A 465 -27.41 -22.77 59.07
N PRO A 466 -26.90 -22.29 60.23
CA PRO A 466 -25.96 -21.17 60.36
C PRO A 466 -24.50 -21.53 60.69
N ASP A 467 -24.20 -22.78 61.04
CA ASP A 467 -22.89 -23.20 61.57
C ASP A 467 -21.82 -23.37 60.47
N LEU A 468 -21.50 -22.27 59.78
CA LEU A 468 -20.50 -22.22 58.70
C LEU A 468 -19.07 -22.20 59.27
N PRO A 469 -18.10 -22.91 58.65
CA PRO A 469 -16.68 -22.80 59.00
C PRO A 469 -16.14 -21.37 58.83
N GLU A 470 -15.27 -20.94 59.74
CA GLU A 470 -14.70 -19.58 59.78
C GLU A 470 -13.94 -19.20 58.50
N HIS A 471 -13.23 -20.16 57.90
CA HIS A 471 -12.47 -19.99 56.66
C HIS A 471 -13.20 -20.50 55.40
N LEU A 472 -14.53 -20.65 55.43
CA LEU A 472 -15.31 -21.11 54.27
C LEU A 472 -15.10 -20.15 53.08
N GLY A 473 -14.43 -20.61 52.03
CA GLY A 473 -14.12 -19.82 50.84
C GLY A 473 -12.97 -18.80 51.01
N ALA A 474 -12.21 -18.85 52.10
CA ALA A 474 -11.06 -17.97 52.31
C ALA A 474 -9.95 -18.23 51.29
N LEU A 475 -9.36 -17.17 50.71
CA LEU A 475 -8.11 -17.30 49.96
C LEU A 475 -6.94 -17.32 50.95
N ARG A 476 -6.47 -18.54 51.25
CA ARG A 476 -5.43 -18.80 52.26
C ARG A 476 -4.01 -18.63 51.75
N THR A 477 -3.80 -18.88 50.45
CA THR A 477 -2.52 -18.69 49.77
C THR A 477 -2.75 -18.60 48.26
N GLU A 478 -1.87 -17.91 47.55
CA GLU A 478 -1.68 -18.15 46.11
C GLU A 478 -0.66 -19.28 45.92
N PRO A 479 -0.87 -20.22 44.99
CA PRO A 479 0.15 -21.21 44.65
C PRO A 479 1.38 -20.58 43.99
N VAL A 480 2.54 -20.80 44.60
CA VAL A 480 3.84 -20.48 44.01
C VAL A 480 4.14 -21.45 42.86
N LEU A 481 4.55 -20.92 41.70
CA LEU A 481 4.91 -21.74 40.55
C LEU A 481 6.35 -22.24 40.72
N TRP A 482 6.54 -23.52 41.06
CA TRP A 482 7.88 -24.11 41.18
C TRP A 482 8.28 -24.82 39.90
N PHE A 483 9.34 -24.35 39.24
CA PHE A 483 9.85 -24.90 37.98
C PHE A 483 11.25 -25.47 38.14
N GLY A 484 11.44 -26.70 37.66
CA GLY A 484 12.75 -27.30 37.42
C GLY A 484 12.86 -27.71 35.96
N TYR A 485 13.95 -27.37 35.28
CA TYR A 485 14.12 -27.70 33.87
C TYR A 485 15.58 -27.96 33.49
N ALA A 486 15.76 -28.78 32.47
CA ALA A 486 17.06 -29.05 31.86
C ALA A 486 17.31 -28.05 30.72
N HIS A 487 18.10 -27.02 30.98
CA HIS A 487 18.51 -26.04 29.97
C HIS A 487 19.58 -26.63 29.04
N VAL A 488 19.56 -26.19 27.79
CA VAL A 488 20.49 -26.59 26.72
C VAL A 488 20.92 -25.33 25.99
N ASP A 489 22.22 -25.16 25.73
CA ASP A 489 22.76 -23.93 25.12
C ASP A 489 22.26 -23.74 23.67
N ASP A 490 22.28 -24.81 22.87
CA ASP A 490 21.75 -24.83 21.50
C ASP A 490 20.64 -25.90 21.34
N PRO A 491 19.35 -25.50 21.45
CA PRO A 491 18.22 -26.41 21.29
C PRO A 491 17.99 -26.88 19.85
N SER A 492 18.72 -26.35 18.85
CA SER A 492 18.64 -26.81 17.45
C SER A 492 19.48 -28.06 17.16
N VAL A 493 20.47 -28.34 18.02
CA VAL A 493 21.28 -29.56 17.97
C VAL A 493 20.47 -30.75 18.52
N PRO A 494 20.48 -31.94 17.88
CA PRO A 494 19.85 -33.14 18.43
C PRO A 494 20.49 -33.56 19.76
N GLN A 495 19.71 -33.54 20.84
CA GLN A 495 20.19 -33.86 22.18
C GLN A 495 20.25 -35.39 22.43
N PRO A 496 21.11 -35.88 23.35
CA PRO A 496 21.25 -37.31 23.61
C PRO A 496 19.96 -37.90 24.21
N ALA A 497 19.45 -38.99 23.64
CA ALA A 497 18.10 -39.49 23.94
C ALA A 497 17.96 -40.32 25.24
N ASN A 498 19.04 -40.54 25.99
CA ASN A 498 19.06 -41.21 27.30
C ASN A 498 20.43 -41.07 27.98
N SER A 499 20.50 -41.37 29.28
CA SER A 499 21.71 -41.35 30.10
C SER A 499 22.80 -42.37 29.76
N SER A 500 22.55 -43.31 28.83
CA SER A 500 23.58 -44.19 28.27
C SER A 500 24.18 -43.67 26.96
N ALA A 501 23.70 -42.53 26.43
CA ALA A 501 24.20 -41.92 25.21
C ALA A 501 25.40 -41.00 25.48
N PRO A 502 26.44 -41.02 24.64
CA PRO A 502 27.64 -40.19 24.85
C PRO A 502 27.29 -38.70 24.82
N GLY A 503 27.78 -37.97 25.82
CA GLY A 503 27.57 -36.53 25.97
C GLY A 503 26.35 -36.12 26.80
N TRP A 504 25.51 -37.06 27.26
CA TRP A 504 24.34 -36.77 28.12
C TRP A 504 24.71 -35.91 29.34
N ASP A 505 25.76 -36.28 30.07
CA ASP A 505 26.24 -35.59 31.29
C ASP A 505 26.67 -34.12 31.06
N THR A 506 26.87 -33.74 29.80
CA THR A 506 27.31 -32.41 29.37
C THR A 506 26.28 -31.66 28.51
N ALA A 507 25.22 -32.33 28.08
CA ALA A 507 24.19 -31.75 27.19
C ALA A 507 23.20 -30.86 27.95
N TYR A 508 22.99 -31.12 29.24
CA TYR A 508 21.96 -30.50 30.06
C TYR A 508 22.55 -29.75 31.25
N THR A 509 22.09 -28.52 31.45
CA THR A 509 22.31 -27.73 32.68
C THR A 509 21.00 -27.66 33.46
N PRO A 510 20.84 -28.38 34.58
CA PRO A 510 19.62 -28.31 35.39
C PRO A 510 19.51 -26.94 36.05
N LYS A 511 18.31 -26.37 36.05
CA LYS A 511 17.97 -25.08 36.67
C LYS A 511 16.65 -25.17 37.42
N ILE A 512 16.55 -24.45 38.54
CA ILE A 512 15.32 -24.32 39.33
C ILE A 512 15.03 -22.84 39.56
N PHE A 513 13.79 -22.44 39.29
CA PHE A 513 13.27 -21.11 39.59
C PHE A 513 11.86 -21.23 40.17
N ALA A 514 11.43 -20.19 40.88
CA ALA A 514 10.07 -20.12 41.42
C ALA A 514 9.46 -18.74 41.17
N CYS A 515 8.15 -18.70 40.96
CA CYS A 515 7.41 -17.46 40.69
C CYS A 515 6.26 -17.26 41.69
N GLU A 516 6.26 -16.10 42.33
CA GLU A 516 5.22 -15.66 43.27
C GLU A 516 4.20 -14.75 42.57
N HIS A 517 2.94 -14.77 43.01
CA HIS A 517 1.88 -13.95 42.41
C HIS A 517 1.78 -12.59 43.09
N TYR A 518 1.95 -11.50 42.34
CA TYR A 518 2.00 -10.11 42.81
C TYR A 518 0.99 -9.21 42.07
N GLU A 519 0.44 -8.22 42.77
CA GLU A 519 -0.12 -7.03 42.13
C GLU A 519 1.04 -6.23 41.50
N THR A 520 0.89 -5.90 40.22
CA THR A 520 1.98 -5.45 39.33
C THR A 520 1.52 -4.27 38.50
N GLU A 521 2.29 -3.19 38.53
CA GLU A 521 2.12 -2.05 37.62
C GLU A 521 2.79 -2.37 36.27
N TYR A 522 2.04 -2.18 35.19
CA TYR A 522 2.46 -2.46 33.82
C TYR A 522 2.48 -1.19 32.97
N GLN A 523 3.51 -1.05 32.15
CA GLN A 523 3.59 -0.09 31.04
C GLN A 523 3.64 -0.88 29.74
N VAL A 524 2.66 -0.70 28.85
CA VAL A 524 2.52 -1.52 27.63
C VAL A 524 2.36 -0.64 26.39
N LEU A 525 3.32 -0.75 25.48
CA LEU A 525 3.27 -0.16 24.15
C LEU A 525 2.35 -0.99 23.24
N PHE A 526 1.33 -0.35 22.70
CA PHE A 526 0.52 -0.86 21.61
C PHE A 526 1.01 -0.23 20.31
N ASN A 527 1.19 -1.06 19.28
CA ASN A 527 1.57 -0.64 17.94
C ASN A 527 0.65 -1.34 16.93
N TYR A 528 -0.18 -0.57 16.24
CA TYR A 528 -1.00 -1.06 15.14
C TYR A 528 -0.34 -0.69 13.82
N THR A 529 0.11 -1.70 13.08
CA THR A 529 0.64 -1.54 11.72
C THR A 529 -0.27 -2.23 10.71
N ASN A 530 -0.70 -1.52 9.67
CA ASN A 530 -1.66 -2.04 8.67
C ASN A 530 -2.94 -2.66 9.29
N SER A 531 -3.42 -2.10 10.41
CA SER A 531 -4.54 -2.64 11.21
C SER A 531 -4.31 -4.00 11.87
N VAL A 532 -3.05 -4.39 12.12
CA VAL A 532 -2.67 -5.56 12.93
C VAL A 532 -2.01 -5.08 14.23
N GLN A 533 -2.48 -5.58 15.36
CA GLN A 533 -2.00 -5.28 16.71
C GLN A 533 -0.69 -6.01 17.01
N LYS A 534 0.31 -5.26 17.48
CA LYS A 534 1.45 -5.78 18.22
C LYS A 534 1.56 -5.04 19.55
N THR A 535 1.52 -5.78 20.66
CA THR A 535 1.82 -5.26 22.00
C THR A 535 3.25 -5.55 22.39
N THR A 536 3.81 -4.76 23.30
CA THR A 536 5.12 -5.00 23.94
C THR A 536 5.10 -4.38 25.33
N VAL A 537 5.40 -5.17 26.36
CA VAL A 537 5.53 -4.69 27.73
C VAL A 537 6.86 -3.94 27.83
N GLU A 538 6.81 -2.64 28.14
CA GLU A 538 7.99 -1.77 28.26
C GLU A 538 8.60 -1.84 29.66
N SER A 539 7.75 -1.95 30.69
CA SER A 539 8.17 -2.17 32.08
C SER A 539 7.09 -2.90 32.90
N ARG A 540 7.53 -3.58 33.96
CA ARG A 540 6.69 -4.26 34.95
C ARG A 540 7.28 -4.04 36.35
N THR A 541 6.48 -3.53 37.29
CA THR A 541 6.89 -3.20 38.65
C THR A 541 6.02 -3.95 39.65
N PHE A 542 6.61 -4.92 40.35
CA PHE A 542 5.92 -5.75 41.34
C PHE A 542 5.73 -4.97 42.65
N VAL A 543 4.47 -4.74 43.04
CA VAL A 543 4.11 -3.89 44.19
C VAL A 543 4.06 -4.73 45.48
N SER A 544 3.17 -5.72 45.53
CA SER A 544 2.93 -6.57 46.71
C SER A 544 2.39 -7.95 46.29
N PRO A 545 2.62 -9.01 47.08
CA PRO A 545 1.98 -10.31 46.86
C PRO A 545 0.45 -10.19 46.84
N VAL A 546 -0.25 -10.99 46.03
CA VAL A 546 -1.72 -11.05 46.01
C VAL A 546 -2.26 -11.57 47.36
N VAL A 547 -1.53 -12.51 47.97
CA VAL A 547 -1.67 -12.92 49.38
C VAL A 547 -0.25 -13.15 49.92
N ASP A 548 0.09 -12.51 51.03
CA ASP A 548 1.42 -12.63 51.67
C ASP A 548 1.40 -13.73 52.73
N THR A 549 1.43 -14.99 52.25
CA THR A 549 1.26 -16.20 53.07
C THR A 549 2.12 -17.34 52.54
N ARG A 550 2.73 -18.10 53.45
CA ARG A 550 3.53 -19.29 53.13
C ARG A 550 2.75 -20.56 53.41
N PHE A 551 2.40 -21.30 52.36
CA PHE A 551 1.81 -22.64 52.40
C PHE A 551 2.67 -23.64 53.20
N LEU A 552 2.01 -24.49 54.00
CA LEU A 552 2.61 -25.57 54.79
C LEU A 552 2.06 -26.93 54.29
N PRO A 553 2.86 -27.74 53.56
CA PRO A 553 2.35 -28.94 52.88
C PRO A 553 2.04 -30.11 53.81
N ASP A 554 2.71 -30.19 54.96
CA ASP A 554 2.58 -31.31 55.92
C ASP A 554 1.52 -31.07 57.01
N GLU A 555 0.90 -29.89 57.05
CA GLU A 555 -0.07 -29.48 58.07
C GLU A 555 -1.49 -29.36 57.47
N PRO A 556 -2.36 -30.37 57.62
CA PRO A 556 -3.74 -30.32 57.14
C PRO A 556 -4.61 -29.41 58.00
N ALA A 557 -5.35 -28.47 57.39
CA ALA A 557 -6.09 -27.43 58.10
C ALA A 557 -7.22 -27.95 59.02
N ASN A 558 -7.97 -28.96 58.57
CA ASN A 558 -9.04 -29.63 59.33
C ASN A 558 -10.13 -28.71 59.96
N ASP A 559 -10.31 -27.48 59.45
CA ASP A 559 -11.19 -26.45 60.04
C ASP A 559 -12.69 -26.60 59.71
N GLY A 560 -13.10 -27.76 59.19
CA GLY A 560 -14.47 -28.05 58.79
C GLY A 560 -14.81 -27.67 57.35
N THR A 561 -13.92 -26.96 56.64
CA THR A 561 -13.99 -26.84 55.18
C THR A 561 -13.48 -28.10 54.47
N MET A 562 -13.73 -28.19 53.16
CA MET A 562 -13.04 -29.11 52.25
C MET A 562 -11.74 -28.53 51.69
N ASP A 563 -11.31 -27.36 52.17
CA ASP A 563 -10.01 -26.79 51.86
C ASP A 563 -9.01 -27.21 52.94
N ASN A 564 -8.14 -28.16 52.58
CA ASN A 564 -7.17 -28.69 53.52
C ASN A 564 -5.86 -27.88 53.54
N THR A 565 -5.79 -26.75 52.84
CA THR A 565 -4.59 -25.92 52.77
C THR A 565 -4.39 -25.10 54.05
N THR A 566 -3.19 -25.18 54.62
CA THR A 566 -2.75 -24.34 55.73
C THR A 566 -1.65 -23.42 55.24
N ALA A 567 -1.69 -22.13 55.62
CA ALA A 567 -0.63 -21.20 55.33
C ALA A 567 -0.41 -20.20 56.47
N THR A 568 0.78 -19.62 56.54
CA THR A 568 1.20 -18.74 57.65
C THR A 568 1.69 -17.39 57.13
N PRO A 569 1.31 -16.25 57.76
CA PRO A 569 0.42 -16.12 58.91
C PRO A 569 -1.07 -16.10 58.51
N GLU A 570 -1.91 -16.74 59.32
CA GLU A 570 -3.37 -16.81 59.19
C GLU A 570 -4.04 -15.42 59.11
N SER A 571 -3.47 -14.42 59.79
CA SER A 571 -3.93 -13.01 59.74
C SER A 571 -3.91 -12.37 58.36
N ASN A 572 -3.22 -12.99 57.38
CA ASN A 572 -3.11 -12.48 56.02
C ASN A 572 -4.09 -13.14 55.05
N TYR A 573 -4.88 -14.14 55.50
CA TYR A 573 -5.97 -14.75 54.72
C TYR A 573 -6.96 -13.69 54.25
N ILE A 574 -7.46 -13.82 53.01
CA ILE A 574 -8.48 -12.92 52.47
C ILE A 574 -9.84 -13.62 52.53
N LEU A 575 -10.67 -13.18 53.47
CA LEU A 575 -12.00 -13.74 53.74
C LEU A 575 -13.06 -13.17 52.78
N PRO A 576 -14.08 -13.95 52.37
CA PRO A 576 -15.21 -13.47 51.56
C PRO A 576 -15.97 -12.25 52.12
N THR A 577 -15.84 -12.00 53.43
CA THR A 577 -16.46 -10.87 54.12
C THR A 577 -15.77 -9.53 53.83
N ASP A 578 -14.50 -9.52 53.43
CA ASP A 578 -13.80 -8.35 52.86
C ASP A 578 -14.09 -8.28 51.35
N VAL A 579 -15.35 -8.04 51.01
CA VAL A 579 -15.93 -8.25 49.67
C VAL A 579 -15.10 -7.60 48.55
N ALA A 580 -14.61 -6.38 48.76
CA ALA A 580 -13.85 -5.65 47.75
C ALA A 580 -12.49 -6.31 47.48
N ARG A 581 -11.66 -6.46 48.53
CA ARG A 581 -10.33 -7.07 48.43
C ARG A 581 -10.41 -8.51 47.97
N TYR A 582 -11.36 -9.28 48.50
CA TYR A 582 -11.61 -10.66 48.10
C TYR A 582 -11.96 -10.77 46.62
N ARG A 583 -12.87 -9.94 46.10
CA ARG A 583 -13.22 -9.97 44.67
C ARG A 583 -12.05 -9.59 43.76
N ARG A 584 -11.23 -8.59 44.13
CA ARG A 584 -9.98 -8.26 43.40
C ARG A 584 -9.00 -9.44 43.41
N SER A 585 -8.67 -9.97 44.58
CA SER A 585 -7.71 -11.07 44.71
C SER A 585 -8.18 -12.37 44.06
N MET A 586 -9.49 -12.66 44.08
CA MET A 586 -10.03 -13.83 43.38
C MET A 586 -10.17 -13.64 41.86
N ALA A 587 -10.30 -12.41 41.37
CA ALA A 587 -10.12 -12.11 39.94
C ALA A 587 -8.67 -12.38 39.50
N TYR A 588 -7.68 -11.98 40.31
CA TYR A 588 -6.28 -12.35 40.08
C TYR A 588 -6.06 -13.86 40.17
N HIS A 589 -6.59 -14.54 41.19
CA HIS A 589 -6.57 -16.01 41.31
C HIS A 589 -7.13 -16.69 40.06
N SER A 590 -8.25 -16.22 39.51
CA SER A 590 -8.84 -16.74 38.27
C SER A 590 -7.90 -16.63 37.05
N ILE A 591 -7.18 -15.52 36.90
CA ILE A 591 -6.18 -15.36 35.83
C ILE A 591 -5.00 -16.31 36.07
N GLY A 592 -4.52 -16.37 37.31
CA GLY A 592 -3.43 -17.23 37.76
C GLY A 592 -3.72 -18.72 37.54
N SER A 593 -4.92 -19.18 37.92
CA SER A 593 -5.33 -20.58 37.82
C SER A 593 -5.32 -21.08 36.37
N ARG A 594 -5.57 -20.22 35.38
CA ARG A 594 -5.50 -20.61 33.96
C ARG A 594 -4.06 -20.83 33.49
N LEU A 595 -3.11 -19.99 33.92
CA LEU A 595 -1.69 -20.29 33.71
C LEU A 595 -1.31 -21.61 34.39
N ARG A 596 -1.64 -21.78 35.69
CA ARG A 596 -1.35 -22.98 36.48
C ARG A 596 -1.82 -24.26 35.78
N ASN A 597 -3.06 -24.29 35.31
CA ASN A 597 -3.65 -25.42 34.57
C ASN A 597 -2.96 -25.75 33.24
N PHE A 598 -2.24 -24.82 32.61
CA PHE A 598 -1.45 -25.12 31.41
C PHE A 598 -0.01 -25.55 31.71
N VAL A 599 0.63 -24.98 32.73
CA VAL A 599 2.06 -25.24 33.01
C VAL A 599 2.30 -26.47 33.90
N ASN A 600 1.38 -26.81 34.80
CA ASN A 600 1.56 -27.90 35.79
C ASN A 600 1.92 -29.26 35.12
N GLY A 601 2.74 -30.06 35.79
CA GLY A 601 3.10 -31.43 35.36
C GLY A 601 4.58 -31.61 35.00
N THR A 602 4.90 -32.65 34.23
CA THR A 602 6.29 -33.06 33.97
C THR A 602 6.55 -33.47 32.52
N ILE A 603 7.81 -33.35 32.08
CA ILE A 603 8.35 -33.98 30.87
C ILE A 603 9.61 -34.76 31.27
N PHE A 604 9.76 -35.98 30.77
CA PHE A 604 10.92 -36.82 31.05
C PHE A 604 11.39 -37.65 29.85
N GLU A 605 12.68 -37.97 29.86
CA GLU A 605 13.34 -38.88 28.93
C GLU A 605 13.67 -40.22 29.62
N PRO A 606 13.93 -41.31 28.88
CA PRO A 606 13.77 -41.43 27.43
C PRO A 606 12.31 -41.41 26.97
N ASN A 607 12.12 -41.19 25.68
CA ASN A 607 10.86 -41.20 24.92
C ASN A 607 10.00 -39.92 25.05
N LYS A 608 10.54 -38.79 25.51
CA LYS A 608 9.87 -37.46 25.57
C LYS A 608 8.46 -37.51 26.17
N ASN A 609 8.27 -38.25 27.26
CA ASN A 609 6.95 -38.45 27.84
C ASN A 609 6.50 -37.19 28.59
N ALA A 610 5.43 -36.55 28.10
CA ALA A 610 4.95 -35.25 28.58
C ALA A 610 3.60 -35.38 29.30
N ASN A 611 3.64 -35.46 30.63
CA ASN A 611 2.49 -35.39 31.52
C ASN A 611 2.17 -33.93 31.89
N THR A 612 2.03 -33.05 30.89
CA THR A 612 1.73 -31.63 31.06
C THR A 612 1.06 -31.05 29.82
N ARG A 613 0.27 -29.98 29.98
CA ARG A 613 -0.25 -29.18 28.86
C ARG A 613 0.76 -28.14 28.35
N ALA A 614 1.94 -28.00 28.98
CA ALA A 614 2.95 -27.01 28.60
C ALA A 614 3.40 -27.14 27.13
N ILE A 615 3.36 -28.35 26.55
CA ILE A 615 3.63 -28.64 25.13
C ILE A 615 2.68 -27.95 24.12
N GLN A 616 1.54 -27.46 24.60
CA GLN A 616 0.56 -26.70 23.80
C GLN A 616 0.90 -25.19 23.74
N THR A 617 1.73 -24.70 24.68
CA THR A 617 2.12 -23.30 24.85
C THR A 617 3.32 -22.93 23.97
N ARG A 618 3.95 -21.76 24.18
CA ARG A 618 5.30 -21.47 23.64
C ARG A 618 6.46 -21.72 24.60
N LEU A 619 6.19 -22.16 25.83
CA LEU A 619 7.20 -22.39 26.86
C LEU A 619 8.04 -23.65 26.61
N ILE A 620 7.51 -24.58 25.82
CA ILE A 620 8.17 -25.83 25.42
C ILE A 620 8.33 -25.84 23.89
N ASP A 621 9.53 -26.13 23.41
CA ASP A 621 9.80 -26.26 21.97
C ASP A 621 9.25 -27.60 21.44
N GLN A 622 8.50 -27.54 20.34
CA GLN A 622 7.77 -28.69 19.78
C GLN A 622 8.65 -29.67 18.99
N HIS A 623 9.91 -29.35 18.71
CA HIS A 623 10.86 -30.27 18.05
C HIS A 623 11.57 -31.18 19.06
N ASN A 624 11.97 -30.63 20.21
CA ASN A 624 12.79 -31.31 21.21
C ASN A 624 12.04 -31.63 22.52
N TYR A 625 10.89 -31.00 22.81
CA TYR A 625 10.12 -31.09 24.06
C TYR A 625 10.92 -30.63 25.30
N LEU A 626 11.82 -29.66 25.10
CA LEU A 626 12.58 -28.99 26.16
C LEU A 626 12.00 -27.59 26.42
N GLY A 627 12.28 -27.03 27.60
CA GLY A 627 11.97 -25.65 27.90
C GLY A 627 12.75 -24.68 27.00
N VAL A 628 12.09 -23.61 26.54
CA VAL A 628 12.73 -22.59 25.69
C VAL A 628 13.86 -21.85 26.41
N ASN A 629 14.77 -21.26 25.62
CA ASN A 629 15.80 -20.37 26.16
C ASN A 629 15.14 -19.17 26.86
N ASN A 630 15.70 -18.77 28.01
CA ASN A 630 15.13 -17.77 28.93
C ASN A 630 13.69 -18.07 29.39
N LEU A 631 13.38 -19.35 29.66
CA LEU A 631 12.09 -19.83 30.19
C LEU A 631 11.51 -19.00 31.35
N ILE A 632 12.37 -18.40 32.20
CA ILE A 632 11.94 -17.52 33.31
C ILE A 632 11.17 -16.30 32.79
N ASP A 633 11.76 -15.54 31.86
CA ASP A 633 11.12 -14.36 31.26
C ASP A 633 9.94 -14.75 30.37
N GLU A 634 10.03 -15.89 29.67
CA GLU A 634 8.95 -16.39 28.83
C GLU A 634 7.72 -16.84 29.64
N VAL A 635 7.88 -17.40 30.84
CA VAL A 635 6.74 -17.68 31.75
C VAL A 635 6.03 -16.37 32.14
N GLN A 636 6.78 -15.31 32.43
CA GLN A 636 6.21 -14.00 32.76
C GLN A 636 5.50 -13.37 31.55
N SER A 637 6.16 -13.38 30.38
CA SER A 637 5.61 -12.82 29.13
C SER A 637 4.39 -13.60 28.61
N PHE A 638 4.36 -14.92 28.80
CA PHE A 638 3.22 -15.76 28.47
C PHE A 638 2.01 -15.52 29.40
N TYR A 639 2.23 -15.09 30.65
CA TYR A 639 1.17 -14.63 31.53
C TYR A 639 0.63 -13.26 31.10
N GLU A 640 1.53 -12.34 30.74
CA GLU A 640 1.19 -11.03 30.18
C GLU A 640 0.34 -11.16 28.90
N ASP A 641 0.61 -12.14 28.04
CA ASP A 641 -0.22 -12.44 26.87
C ASP A 641 -1.68 -12.82 27.22
N ILE A 642 -1.89 -13.58 28.30
CA ILE A 642 -3.24 -13.96 28.76
C ILE A 642 -4.00 -12.71 29.25
N ILE A 643 -3.32 -11.83 29.99
CA ILE A 643 -3.88 -10.57 30.51
C ILE A 643 -4.20 -9.61 29.35
N LEU A 644 -3.27 -9.40 28.42
CA LEU A 644 -3.46 -8.53 27.26
C LEU A 644 -4.55 -9.05 26.30
N SER A 645 -4.80 -10.35 26.28
CA SER A 645 -5.89 -10.94 25.48
C SER A 645 -7.29 -10.53 25.94
N MET A 646 -7.45 -10.06 27.19
CA MET A 646 -8.73 -9.56 27.71
C MET A 646 -9.29 -8.39 26.88
N PHE A 647 -8.42 -7.56 26.27
CA PHE A 647 -8.84 -6.47 25.37
C PHE A 647 -9.62 -6.93 24.13
N THR A 648 -9.60 -8.23 23.82
CA THR A 648 -10.41 -8.84 22.76
C THR A 648 -11.91 -8.71 23.03
N ASN A 649 -12.32 -8.80 24.29
CA ASN A 649 -13.72 -8.73 24.71
C ASN A 649 -13.92 -7.54 25.67
N PRO A 650 -14.33 -6.37 25.16
CA PRO A 650 -14.41 -5.13 25.95
C PRO A 650 -15.54 -5.11 26.99
N ARG A 651 -16.33 -6.20 27.08
CA ARG A 651 -17.33 -6.45 28.13
C ARG A 651 -16.76 -7.00 29.44
N PHE A 652 -15.47 -7.31 29.54
CA PHE A 652 -14.90 -7.63 30.85
C PHE A 652 -14.93 -6.39 31.74
N LEU A 653 -15.37 -6.53 33.00
CA LEU A 653 -15.41 -5.43 33.98
C LEU A 653 -14.05 -4.77 34.14
N ALA A 654 -13.00 -5.57 34.12
CA ALA A 654 -11.62 -5.09 34.16
C ALA A 654 -11.20 -4.23 32.94
N VAL A 655 -11.97 -4.14 31.85
CA VAL A 655 -11.62 -3.35 30.66
C VAL A 655 -12.31 -1.98 30.70
N ALA A 656 -11.52 -0.94 30.98
CA ALA A 656 -11.95 0.45 31.15
C ALA A 656 -11.36 1.38 30.08
N TRP A 657 -11.81 2.64 30.01
CA TRP A 657 -11.26 3.62 29.06
C TRP A 657 -9.89 4.13 29.52
N ALA A 658 -8.90 4.17 28.63
CA ALA A 658 -7.57 4.67 29.01
C ALA A 658 -7.56 6.18 29.35
N SER A 659 -8.57 6.92 28.88
CA SER A 659 -8.81 8.34 29.22
C SER A 659 -9.72 8.55 30.44
N ALA A 660 -10.36 7.49 30.94
CA ALA A 660 -11.23 7.50 32.13
C ALA A 660 -11.29 6.08 32.74
N PRO A 661 -10.26 5.66 33.53
CA PRO A 661 -10.16 4.29 34.04
C PRO A 661 -11.30 3.87 34.98
N ASP A 662 -12.05 4.83 35.51
CA ASP A 662 -13.24 4.61 36.35
C ASP A 662 -14.51 4.29 35.53
N GLU A 663 -14.41 4.26 34.19
CA GLU A 663 -15.51 3.90 33.29
C GLU A 663 -15.22 2.60 32.52
N VAL A 664 -15.97 1.53 32.82
CA VAL A 664 -16.00 0.26 32.06
C VAL A 664 -16.44 0.52 30.61
N THR A 665 -15.81 -0.14 29.62
CA THR A 665 -16.08 0.19 28.20
C THR A 665 -17.31 -0.50 27.60
N GLY A 666 -17.59 -1.73 28.03
CA GLY A 666 -18.64 -2.57 27.47
C GLY A 666 -18.55 -2.70 25.95
N THR A 667 -19.70 -2.67 25.26
CA THR A 667 -19.73 -2.64 23.79
C THR A 667 -19.74 -1.23 23.19
N SER A 668 -19.43 -0.19 23.97
CA SER A 668 -19.34 1.18 23.44
C SER A 668 -18.08 1.37 22.60
N VAL A 669 -18.18 2.22 21.58
CA VAL A 669 -17.08 2.55 20.67
C VAL A 669 -16.17 3.64 21.25
N GLY A 670 -16.69 4.58 22.06
CA GLY A 670 -15.87 5.60 22.73
C GLY A 670 -15.20 6.62 21.79
N HIS A 671 -15.92 7.15 20.80
CA HIS A 671 -15.41 8.19 19.88
C HIS A 671 -15.03 9.52 20.59
N ASP A 672 -15.62 9.77 21.75
CA ASP A 672 -15.35 10.85 22.70
C ASP A 672 -14.14 10.56 23.60
N LYS A 673 -13.89 9.28 23.91
CA LYS A 673 -12.84 8.79 24.82
C LYS A 673 -11.45 8.84 24.17
N ARG A 674 -10.93 10.06 24.05
CA ARG A 674 -9.66 10.37 23.37
C ARG A 674 -8.46 10.23 24.30
N TYR A 675 -7.43 9.52 23.83
CA TYR A 675 -6.19 9.25 24.55
C TYR A 675 -4.97 9.66 23.70
N PRO A 676 -3.85 10.12 24.27
CA PRO A 676 -2.65 10.48 23.52
C PRO A 676 -2.12 9.32 22.66
N CYS A 677 -1.79 9.60 21.40
CA CYS A 677 -1.18 8.62 20.50
C CYS A 677 -0.32 9.30 19.42
N THR A 678 0.63 8.54 18.88
CA THR A 678 1.40 8.92 17.70
C THR A 678 0.80 8.17 16.51
N ARG A 679 0.24 8.90 15.54
CA ARG A 679 -0.31 8.31 14.30
C ARG A 679 0.68 8.52 13.17
N GLU A 680 0.89 7.50 12.33
CA GLU A 680 1.72 7.64 11.14
C GLU A 680 0.99 7.13 9.89
N ARG A 681 1.28 7.75 8.75
CA ARG A 681 0.82 7.29 7.43
C ARG A 681 1.90 7.56 6.40
N THR A 682 2.25 6.53 5.64
CA THR A 682 3.10 6.67 4.46
C THR A 682 2.22 7.01 3.27
N ASP A 683 2.39 8.20 2.71
CA ASP A 683 1.75 8.61 1.45
C ASP A 683 2.82 8.96 0.39
N ASN A 684 2.44 8.87 -0.88
CA ASN A 684 3.32 9.30 -1.96
C ASN A 684 3.25 10.82 -2.05
N ARG A 685 4.40 11.49 -1.92
CA ARG A 685 4.54 12.94 -2.04
C ARG A 685 5.43 13.30 -3.22
N TYR A 686 5.17 14.46 -3.82
CA TYR A 686 6.10 15.03 -4.78
C TYR A 686 7.35 15.54 -4.07
N ARG A 687 8.52 15.32 -4.68
CA ARG A 687 9.80 15.86 -4.21
C ARG A 687 10.46 16.68 -5.32
N TYR A 688 10.61 17.98 -5.09
CA TYR A 688 11.14 18.93 -6.07
C TYR A 688 12.64 19.16 -5.89
N HIS A 689 13.41 18.87 -6.94
CA HIS A 689 14.85 19.03 -7.01
C HIS A 689 15.23 20.39 -7.61
N ALA A 690 15.11 21.42 -6.77
CA ALA A 690 15.23 22.82 -7.20
C ALA A 690 16.59 23.20 -7.78
N ALA A 691 17.68 22.66 -7.23
CA ALA A 691 19.04 22.94 -7.70
C ALA A 691 19.25 22.41 -9.14
N ASP A 692 18.75 21.21 -9.42
CA ASP A 692 18.92 20.55 -10.71
C ASP A 692 18.16 21.28 -11.82
N LEU A 693 16.90 21.68 -11.56
CA LEU A 693 16.11 22.50 -12.49
C LEU A 693 16.81 23.84 -12.80
N TRP A 694 17.27 24.53 -11.75
CA TRP A 694 17.94 25.82 -11.91
C TRP A 694 19.30 25.71 -12.59
N SER A 695 20.04 24.60 -12.42
CA SER A 695 21.33 24.38 -13.12
C SER A 695 21.14 24.37 -14.63
N VAL A 696 20.17 23.59 -15.12
CA VAL A 696 19.88 23.41 -16.55
C VAL A 696 19.36 24.71 -17.16
N TYR A 697 18.40 25.37 -16.50
CA TYR A 697 17.88 26.63 -17.01
C TYR A 697 18.90 27.77 -16.96
N SER A 698 19.74 27.86 -15.92
CA SER A 698 20.77 28.92 -15.84
C SER A 698 21.76 28.83 -17.00
N VAL A 699 22.26 27.63 -17.31
CA VAL A 699 23.14 27.40 -18.47
C VAL A 699 22.41 27.69 -19.79
N ALA A 700 21.18 27.21 -19.95
CA ALA A 700 20.41 27.40 -21.18
C ALA A 700 20.06 28.87 -21.44
N ILE A 701 19.71 29.63 -20.40
CA ILE A 701 19.39 31.07 -20.45
C ILE A 701 20.66 31.90 -20.66
N PHE A 702 21.76 31.60 -19.96
CA PHE A 702 23.05 32.30 -20.12
C PHE A 702 23.57 32.21 -21.56
N LEU A 703 23.57 31.00 -22.13
CA LEU A 703 23.96 30.79 -23.53
C LEU A 703 22.98 31.48 -24.52
N ALA A 704 21.67 31.51 -24.21
CA ALA A 704 20.70 32.26 -25.01
C ALA A 704 20.92 33.78 -24.95
N ILE A 705 21.25 34.35 -23.79
CA ILE A 705 21.58 35.78 -23.61
C ILE A 705 22.84 36.14 -24.41
N ILE A 706 23.88 35.29 -24.35
CA ILE A 706 25.09 35.45 -25.17
C ILE A 706 24.73 35.40 -26.66
N GLY A 707 23.92 34.42 -27.08
CA GLY A 707 23.51 34.28 -28.47
C GLY A 707 22.69 35.45 -28.99
N VAL A 708 21.71 35.90 -28.23
CA VAL A 708 20.88 37.07 -28.55
C VAL A 708 21.75 38.34 -28.57
N SER A 709 22.65 38.56 -27.62
CA SER A 709 23.53 39.74 -27.64
C SER A 709 24.46 39.76 -28.86
N PHE A 710 24.99 38.61 -29.29
CA PHE A 710 25.69 38.49 -30.56
C PHE A 710 24.78 38.85 -31.75
N GLY A 711 23.55 38.34 -31.81
CA GLY A 711 22.60 38.68 -32.89
C GLY A 711 22.24 40.17 -32.90
N VAL A 712 22.00 40.78 -31.74
CA VAL A 712 21.69 42.21 -31.59
C VAL A 712 22.84 43.08 -32.07
N ALA A 713 24.09 42.70 -31.77
CA ALA A 713 25.24 43.40 -32.32
C ALA A 713 25.31 43.29 -33.85
N ALA A 714 24.98 42.15 -34.47
CA ALA A 714 24.89 42.05 -35.92
C ALA A 714 23.81 42.97 -36.52
N VAL A 715 22.63 43.06 -35.89
CA VAL A 715 21.56 44.00 -36.31
C VAL A 715 22.00 45.46 -36.19
N ARG A 716 22.75 45.82 -35.14
CA ARG A 716 23.33 47.17 -34.98
C ARG A 716 24.38 47.48 -36.04
N GLU A 717 25.17 46.49 -36.46
CA GLU A 717 26.20 46.62 -37.50
C GLU A 717 25.63 46.66 -38.93
N GLU A 718 24.48 46.04 -39.19
CA GLU A 718 23.82 46.04 -40.50
C GLU A 718 22.72 47.11 -40.67
N GLY A 719 22.13 47.62 -39.58
CA GLY A 719 20.98 48.53 -39.60
C GLY A 719 19.66 47.88 -40.09
N LEU A 720 19.69 46.60 -40.46
CA LEU A 720 18.61 45.85 -41.09
C LEU A 720 18.49 44.46 -40.45
N VAL A 721 17.27 43.92 -40.41
CA VAL A 721 17.01 42.53 -40.02
C VAL A 721 16.78 41.70 -41.28
N ARG A 722 17.62 40.69 -41.50
CA ARG A 722 17.55 39.79 -42.66
C ARG A 722 17.02 38.42 -42.27
N ASN A 723 16.30 37.77 -43.18
CA ASN A 723 15.84 36.38 -43.04
C ASN A 723 16.66 35.46 -43.95
N THR A 724 16.64 34.15 -43.69
CA THR A 724 17.28 33.13 -44.56
C THR A 724 16.36 32.62 -45.68
N ARG A 725 15.23 33.29 -45.91
CA ARG A 725 14.27 32.91 -46.98
C ARG A 725 14.84 33.25 -48.35
N PHE A 726 14.47 32.46 -49.36
CA PHE A 726 14.83 32.68 -50.77
C PHE A 726 14.63 34.14 -51.24
N SER A 727 13.53 34.79 -50.87
CA SER A 727 13.28 36.20 -51.21
C SER A 727 14.27 37.19 -50.60
N SER A 728 14.90 36.88 -49.46
CA SER A 728 15.98 37.67 -48.87
C SER A 728 17.33 37.38 -49.52
N ILE A 729 17.53 36.16 -50.05
CA ILE A 729 18.71 35.78 -50.84
C ILE A 729 18.67 36.51 -52.20
N VAL A 730 17.58 36.39 -52.95
CA VAL A 730 17.38 37.10 -54.23
C VAL A 730 17.48 38.62 -54.08
N ALA A 731 16.98 39.19 -52.98
CA ALA A 731 17.14 40.62 -52.68
C ALA A 731 18.60 41.06 -52.52
N ALA A 732 19.47 40.17 -52.01
CA ALA A 732 20.90 40.43 -51.82
C ALA A 732 21.75 40.13 -53.06
N THR A 733 21.27 39.25 -53.96
CA THR A 733 21.97 38.83 -55.19
C THR A 733 21.28 39.32 -56.47
N ARG A 734 20.56 40.44 -56.41
CA ARG A 734 19.73 40.96 -57.51
C ARG A 734 20.58 41.50 -58.67
N GLY A 735 20.18 41.18 -59.91
CA GLY A 735 20.67 41.85 -61.13
C GLY A 735 19.74 42.98 -61.58
N PRO A 736 20.11 43.75 -62.63
CA PRO A 736 19.40 44.96 -63.05
C PRO A 736 17.89 44.75 -63.35
N GLY A 737 17.51 43.60 -63.91
CA GLY A 737 16.11 43.28 -64.19
C GLY A 737 15.21 43.24 -62.95
N LEU A 738 15.76 42.91 -61.77
CA LEU A 738 15.03 42.87 -60.51
C LEU A 738 15.04 44.20 -59.74
N GLU A 739 15.87 45.18 -60.10
CA GLU A 739 15.92 46.49 -59.40
C GLU A 739 14.64 47.31 -59.54
N LYS A 740 13.79 46.96 -60.51
CA LYS A 740 12.43 47.49 -60.70
C LYS A 740 11.50 47.28 -59.49
N LEU A 741 11.82 46.36 -58.57
CA LEU A 741 11.03 46.07 -57.37
C LEU A 741 11.53 46.83 -56.13
N PRO A 742 10.63 47.29 -55.24
CA PRO A 742 10.99 47.96 -53.99
C PRO A 742 11.46 46.94 -52.93
N TRP A 743 12.70 46.45 -53.04
CA TRP A 743 13.31 45.44 -52.16
C TRP A 743 13.64 45.92 -50.72
N GLY A 744 12.64 46.46 -50.02
CA GLY A 744 12.60 46.61 -48.56
C GLY A 744 13.38 47.79 -47.95
N ASN A 745 12.76 48.43 -46.95
CA ASN A 745 13.38 49.09 -45.78
C ASN A 745 14.55 50.09 -46.00
N THR A 746 14.79 50.60 -47.20
CA THR A 746 15.98 51.43 -47.51
C THR A 746 15.86 52.92 -47.16
N VAL A 747 14.67 53.43 -46.80
CA VAL A 747 14.47 54.83 -46.38
C VAL A 747 13.44 54.91 -45.25
N PRO A 748 13.74 55.57 -44.10
CA PRO A 748 12.73 55.87 -43.09
C PRO A 748 11.64 56.79 -43.67
N GLY A 749 10.39 56.32 -43.70
CA GLY A 749 9.22 57.14 -44.06
C GLY A 749 8.67 57.01 -45.49
N SER A 750 9.15 56.07 -46.32
CA SER A 750 8.49 55.76 -47.61
C SER A 750 7.39 54.69 -47.47
N ASP A 751 6.36 54.72 -48.33
CA ASP A 751 5.18 53.83 -48.24
C ASP A 751 5.51 52.38 -48.69
N HIS A 752 5.80 51.50 -47.73
CA HIS A 752 6.34 50.16 -47.99
C HIS A 752 5.26 49.14 -48.41
N ARG A 753 5.13 48.86 -49.72
CA ARG A 753 4.29 47.77 -50.25
C ARG A 753 5.06 46.45 -50.38
N PRO A 754 4.54 45.28 -49.95
CA PRO A 754 5.32 44.03 -49.96
C PRO A 754 5.57 43.47 -51.36
N VAL A 755 6.84 43.16 -51.66
CA VAL A 755 7.28 42.45 -52.89
C VAL A 755 6.73 41.00 -52.98
N ALA A 756 6.11 40.48 -51.90
CA ALA A 756 5.65 39.09 -51.78
C ALA A 756 4.62 38.61 -52.83
N GLY A 757 3.98 39.52 -53.57
CA GLY A 757 3.08 39.16 -54.68
C GLY A 757 3.73 39.10 -56.06
N ALA A 758 5.02 39.41 -56.20
CA ALA A 758 5.71 39.38 -57.48
C ALA A 758 6.10 37.95 -57.87
N LYS A 759 5.70 37.51 -59.07
CA LYS A 759 6.20 36.26 -59.67
C LYS A 759 7.61 36.49 -60.22
N VAL A 760 8.51 35.56 -59.95
CA VAL A 760 9.91 35.59 -60.38
C VAL A 760 10.25 34.27 -61.06
N GLY A 761 10.87 34.34 -62.24
CA GLY A 761 11.36 33.17 -62.99
C GLY A 761 12.88 33.15 -63.07
N TYR A 762 13.44 31.98 -63.42
CA TYR A 762 14.87 31.80 -63.74
C TYR A 762 15.03 31.49 -65.23
N GLY A 763 15.93 32.18 -65.92
CA GLY A 763 16.13 32.02 -67.37
C GLY A 763 17.13 33.05 -67.89
N LEU A 764 17.09 33.33 -69.19
CA LEU A 764 17.91 34.37 -69.81
C LEU A 764 17.31 35.76 -69.51
N VAL A 765 18.15 36.68 -69.05
CA VAL A 765 17.82 38.06 -68.68
C VAL A 765 18.87 39.01 -69.28
N PRO A 766 18.49 40.17 -69.86
CA PRO A 766 19.45 41.15 -70.39
C PRO A 766 20.36 41.71 -69.31
N THR A 767 21.66 41.89 -69.62
CA THR A 767 22.65 42.44 -68.67
C THR A 767 22.52 43.96 -68.45
N ASP A 768 21.95 44.69 -69.42
CA ASP A 768 21.86 46.15 -69.41
C ASP A 768 20.49 46.59 -69.95
N PRO A 769 19.67 47.34 -69.16
CA PRO A 769 18.35 47.82 -69.59
C PRO A 769 18.34 48.88 -70.70
N HIS A 770 19.48 49.45 -71.06
CA HIS A 770 19.58 50.57 -72.01
C HIS A 770 20.44 50.27 -73.25
N ALA A 771 21.23 49.21 -73.24
CA ALA A 771 21.91 48.71 -74.44
C ALA A 771 20.92 47.92 -75.34
N GLY A 772 20.51 48.50 -76.48
CA GLY A 772 19.54 47.91 -77.40
C GLY A 772 19.92 46.57 -78.08
N ARG A 773 21.08 46.00 -77.74
CA ARG A 773 21.51 44.61 -77.96
C ARG A 773 22.59 44.24 -76.92
N GLY A 774 22.24 44.33 -75.64
CA GLY A 774 23.07 43.83 -74.54
C GLY A 774 23.26 42.31 -74.57
N ALA A 775 24.22 41.80 -73.82
CA ALA A 775 24.38 40.36 -73.62
C ALA A 775 23.21 39.80 -72.78
N GLU A 776 22.88 38.53 -72.96
CA GLU A 776 21.95 37.82 -72.09
C GLU A 776 22.72 36.94 -71.10
N THR A 777 22.26 36.89 -69.86
CA THR A 777 22.85 36.06 -68.80
C THR A 777 21.78 35.26 -68.08
N TYR A 778 22.14 34.09 -67.54
CA TYR A 778 21.22 33.31 -66.72
C TYR A 778 21.05 33.95 -65.34
N GLY A 779 19.81 34.26 -64.98
CA GLY A 779 19.48 34.93 -63.72
C GLY A 779 17.99 34.88 -63.39
N PHE A 780 17.65 35.49 -62.26
CA PHE A 780 16.27 35.68 -61.83
C PHE A 780 15.72 37.02 -62.36
N GLY A 781 14.46 37.03 -62.77
CA GLY A 781 13.76 38.22 -63.27
C GLY A 781 12.24 38.12 -63.13
N LEU A 782 11.51 39.17 -63.48
CA LEU A 782 10.05 39.25 -63.39
C LEU A 782 9.34 38.44 -64.49
N GLU A 783 8.09 38.07 -64.25
CA GLU A 783 7.18 37.55 -65.29
C GLU A 783 7.10 38.55 -66.46
N GLY A 784 7.63 38.15 -67.63
CA GLY A 784 7.75 38.99 -68.83
C GLY A 784 9.17 39.48 -69.15
N ASP A 785 10.05 39.64 -68.15
CA ASP A 785 11.46 40.06 -68.34
C ASP A 785 12.42 38.86 -68.53
N VAL A 786 11.95 37.62 -68.31
CA VAL A 786 12.76 36.39 -68.35
C VAL A 786 12.40 35.53 -69.55
N GLN A 787 13.39 35.27 -70.42
CA GLN A 787 13.27 34.24 -71.45
C GLN A 787 13.57 32.86 -70.85
N GLN A 788 12.52 32.14 -70.46
CA GLN A 788 12.61 30.73 -70.11
C GLN A 788 12.53 29.90 -71.40
N ARG A 789 13.58 29.14 -71.72
CA ARG A 789 13.69 28.38 -72.96
C ARG A 789 12.68 27.22 -72.98
N ARG A 790 11.51 27.46 -73.57
CA ARG A 790 10.47 26.45 -73.78
C ARG A 790 10.97 25.44 -74.81
N GLU A 791 11.06 24.17 -74.44
CA GLU A 791 11.28 23.11 -75.43
C GLU A 791 10.05 23.00 -76.33
N GLU A 792 10.22 23.25 -77.63
CA GLU A 792 9.25 22.83 -78.63
C GLU A 792 9.38 21.32 -78.85
N PRO A 793 8.26 20.57 -78.97
CA PRO A 793 8.30 19.14 -79.22
C PRO A 793 8.81 18.86 -80.64
N SER A 794 10.12 18.65 -80.77
CA SER A 794 10.78 18.48 -82.06
C SER A 794 10.38 17.17 -82.73
N ARG A 795 9.82 17.33 -83.93
CA ARG A 795 9.31 16.31 -84.86
C ARG A 795 10.19 15.05 -84.92
N THR A 796 9.64 13.91 -84.52
CA THR A 796 10.34 12.61 -84.47
C THR A 796 10.88 12.16 -85.82
N PRO A 797 12.18 11.84 -85.96
CA PRO A 797 12.71 11.05 -87.06
C PRO A 797 12.39 9.57 -86.86
N THR A 798 11.77 8.92 -87.84
CA THR A 798 11.48 7.49 -87.79
C THR A 798 12.68 6.64 -88.21
N GLY A 799 13.12 5.74 -87.34
CA GLY A 799 13.82 4.51 -87.73
C GLY A 799 15.36 4.53 -87.66
N LEU A 800 15.90 4.13 -86.51
CA LEU A 800 17.03 3.19 -86.40
C LEU A 800 17.13 2.65 -84.96
N ASN A 801 17.64 1.42 -84.79
CA ASN A 801 17.52 0.68 -83.53
C ASN A 801 18.49 1.16 -82.45
N SER A 802 17.99 1.34 -81.21
CA SER A 802 18.80 1.60 -80.00
C SER A 802 18.62 0.46 -78.97
N PRO A 803 19.69 -0.10 -78.37
CA PRO A 803 19.67 -1.44 -77.75
C PRO A 803 19.15 -1.52 -76.30
N PHE A 804 18.42 -0.51 -75.79
CA PHE A 804 18.07 -0.43 -74.36
C PHE A 804 16.71 -1.04 -73.95
N SER A 805 15.91 -1.56 -74.87
CA SER A 805 14.58 -2.14 -74.59
C SER A 805 14.58 -3.51 -73.89
N ARG A 806 15.74 -4.04 -73.46
CA ARG A 806 15.88 -5.37 -72.83
C ARG A 806 16.03 -5.39 -71.31
N ALA A 807 16.21 -4.26 -70.63
CA ALA A 807 16.49 -4.23 -69.18
C ALA A 807 15.22 -4.21 -68.29
N SER A 808 14.12 -3.60 -68.74
CA SER A 808 12.93 -3.35 -67.90
C SER A 808 12.01 -4.56 -67.67
N ARG A 809 12.28 -5.72 -68.28
CA ARG A 809 11.38 -6.90 -68.26
C ARG A 809 11.82 -8.02 -67.30
N ARG A 810 12.65 -7.72 -66.28
CA ARG A 810 13.15 -8.72 -65.29
C ARG A 810 12.92 -8.39 -63.81
N TRP A 811 12.28 -7.27 -63.48
CA TRP A 811 12.03 -6.84 -62.08
C TRP A 811 10.53 -6.68 -61.73
N SER A 812 9.63 -7.22 -62.54
CA SER A 812 8.17 -7.27 -62.31
C SER A 812 7.65 -8.70 -62.07
N LYS A 813 8.49 -9.56 -61.47
CA LYS A 813 8.15 -10.93 -61.05
C LYS A 813 8.83 -11.29 -59.71
N LEU A 814 8.39 -10.66 -58.61
CA LEU A 814 8.69 -11.14 -57.25
C LEU A 814 7.75 -10.55 -56.17
N THR A 815 6.47 -10.35 -56.51
CA THR A 815 5.40 -9.93 -55.57
C THR A 815 4.04 -10.46 -56.05
N GLN A 816 3.75 -11.72 -55.75
CA GLN A 816 2.39 -12.27 -55.77
C GLN A 816 2.14 -12.99 -54.44
N PRO A 817 1.09 -12.65 -53.67
CA PRO A 817 0.66 -13.48 -52.55
C PRO A 817 0.01 -14.77 -53.07
N PRO A 818 0.10 -15.89 -52.33
CA PRO A 818 -0.52 -17.16 -52.73
C PRO A 818 -2.05 -17.13 -52.58
N ALA A 819 -2.74 -17.94 -53.38
CA ALA A 819 -4.19 -18.13 -53.29
C ALA A 819 -4.58 -19.07 -52.14
N PRO A 820 -5.79 -18.91 -51.54
CA PRO A 820 -6.29 -19.83 -50.52
C PRO A 820 -6.66 -21.22 -51.11
N PRO A 821 -6.60 -22.30 -50.30
CA PRO A 821 -7.06 -23.62 -50.71
C PRO A 821 -8.61 -23.69 -50.79
N PRO A 822 -9.17 -24.60 -51.60
CA PRO A 822 -10.62 -24.78 -51.72
C PRO A 822 -11.22 -25.59 -50.56
N ASN A 823 -12.53 -25.45 -50.36
CA ASN A 823 -13.29 -26.16 -49.32
C ASN A 823 -13.33 -27.69 -49.54
N VAL A 824 -13.19 -28.43 -48.43
CA VAL A 824 -13.86 -29.72 -48.13
C VAL A 824 -14.37 -29.62 -46.70
#